data_AF-A0A285UFX0-F1
#
_entry.id   AF-A0A285UFX0-F1
#
_cell.length_a   1.000
_cell.length_b   1.000
_cell.length_c   1.000
_cell.angle_alpha   90.00
_cell.angle_beta   90.00
_cell.angle_gamma   90.00
#
_symmetry.space_group_name_H-M   'P 1'
#
loop_
_entity.id
_entity.type
_entity.pdbx_description
1 polymer ?
#
loop_
_entity_poly.entity_id
_entity_poly.type
_entity_poly.pdbx_seq_one_letter_code
_entity_poly.pdbx_strand_id
1 'polypeptide(L)'
;MKKLIIWTLAFILIFTEILFPIQMNAEEITDQCEDMAFKVEEPIAVDEKLVGEGQAGQEIEVLFNNLTDVIKVDDAGSFEYEWKDEVPEAGGNIILKSGPYEIELTVKEEGVETEPREAKLVEACEVSVIPEEEPVEEIMDDEDQLDVEEEQSGAVDEEVFETEQEVPVESSAGEEATSREGNESDKQTESEEVKPEKTPERASETHASEGGEEPVKADEEGGEETLVDEAIDESSEEKESGTEETGDETLSDESKSDEVSHLEGSEGMLSEENDPGDEADQVEESAKENSREEDNKNKLEDDDSEEGEEDNDERIGKSGKKKTLEVDKDEENEARDNKMVKGAGFSLFNTFSTAMAESEVPIIISEDTNSVYVSTPSGFNDALGSKDVERIILMDHIQQPKPSVVESETGKKIIDGNGKSIDLVNSTMILNNSRVFNTNVTEMVIRNTNLLTTNDDTDGGFIKKETHSANIHLENVNFDTGNNGKNGKLGSSWESTINFYGSNIINTRSSQNGMAFKQVIVHEGAKLTLHNEGNGSAFKFENHFLRNGVFGLEIRKNSNVEISSESKILETNLTRLGSRVKNIIQDGAQVIFKGNHSDNLFDIDTNTSFMVTNAKLVSFNNENPNGGLFSVRGLFGIPIDASFEVYNVVRKYWYKKDRIEKKPDVSVEIQEDKFTLDSNSNIRRMDLEQPIYELEPFEVDAVSDTHAMITGKTRPRATVIIYDIENVELAKTESDSEGNFSFTLKEHEKLKDKVEAGTVLTFKGELDNAQAETEMTVQGNRLQFIEPPPDIIFETAEIKNEEKIIKRESPHYDFEVVNTRKNSDWKLTAQAVEPLNDGNGNELRNTINYFYEDGNSTPMEKEPIKVVSKNTNGTQQVSWGPDEGILLKMNPIRAEADKEYSATINWTLSDGP
;
A
#
# COMPACT_ATOMS: atom_id res chain seq x y z
N MET A 1 6.23 -68.20 -4.39
CA MET A 1 6.42 -66.78 -4.74
C MET A 1 5.12 -66.08 -5.13
N LYS A 2 4.43 -66.42 -6.24
CA LYS A 2 3.15 -65.74 -6.61
C LYS A 2 2.04 -65.80 -5.56
N LYS A 3 1.88 -66.93 -4.84
CA LYS A 3 0.91 -67.03 -3.73
C LYS A 3 1.30 -66.26 -2.47
N LEU A 4 2.59 -65.98 -2.28
CA LEU A 4 3.08 -65.20 -1.15
C LEU A 4 2.80 -63.71 -1.41
N ILE A 5 3.02 -63.23 -2.63
CA ILE A 5 2.74 -61.85 -3.04
C ILE A 5 1.23 -61.52 -2.95
N ILE A 6 0.36 -62.45 -3.32
CA ILE A 6 -1.10 -62.25 -3.21
C ILE A 6 -1.55 -62.21 -1.74
N TRP A 7 -0.93 -63.03 -0.87
CA TRP A 7 -1.20 -62.97 0.56
C TRP A 7 -0.68 -61.70 1.22
N THR A 8 0.51 -61.21 0.83
CA THR A 8 1.06 -59.95 1.34
C THR A 8 0.25 -58.74 0.87
N LEU A 9 -0.24 -58.74 -0.38
CA LEU A 9 -1.12 -57.67 -0.88
C LEU A 9 -2.51 -57.68 -0.23
N ALA A 10 -3.07 -58.86 0.05
CA ALA A 10 -4.33 -58.97 0.79
C ALA A 10 -4.16 -58.56 2.26
N PHE A 11 -3.02 -58.86 2.88
CA PHE A 11 -2.71 -58.45 4.24
C PHE A 11 -2.51 -56.94 4.33
N ILE A 12 -1.84 -56.31 3.35
CA ILE A 12 -1.67 -54.86 3.27
C ILE A 12 -3.01 -54.16 3.06
N LEU A 13 -3.90 -54.68 2.20
CA LEU A 13 -5.24 -54.12 1.96
C LEU A 13 -6.16 -54.19 3.19
N ILE A 14 -6.07 -55.28 3.97
CA ILE A 14 -6.86 -55.44 5.20
C ILE A 14 -6.26 -54.61 6.36
N PHE A 15 -4.93 -54.42 6.39
CA PHE A 15 -4.30 -53.57 7.40
C PHE A 15 -4.53 -52.07 7.15
N THR A 16 -4.73 -51.66 5.90
CA THR A 16 -5.10 -50.27 5.56
C THR A 16 -6.55 -49.91 5.89
N GLU A 17 -7.45 -50.86 6.12
CA GLU A 17 -8.84 -50.56 6.52
C GLU A 17 -9.06 -50.56 8.05
N ILE A 18 -8.11 -51.06 8.85
CA ILE A 18 -8.27 -51.20 10.31
C ILE A 18 -7.49 -50.13 11.11
N LEU A 19 -6.67 -49.30 10.44
CA LEU A 19 -5.85 -48.25 11.07
C LEU A 19 -6.15 -46.84 10.52
N PHE A 20 -7.41 -46.53 10.25
CA PHE A 20 -7.84 -45.13 10.27
C PHE A 20 -8.25 -44.77 11.69
N PRO A 21 -7.58 -43.82 12.37
CA PRO A 21 -8.21 -43.18 13.50
C PRO A 21 -9.52 -42.54 13.00
N ILE A 22 -10.53 -42.54 13.86
CA ILE A 22 -11.77 -41.79 13.66
C ILE A 22 -11.34 -40.35 13.38
N GLN A 23 -11.35 -39.94 12.11
CA GLN A 23 -11.26 -38.52 11.76
C GLN A 23 -12.56 -37.91 12.27
N MET A 24 -12.49 -37.13 13.34
CA MET A 24 -13.51 -36.11 13.56
C MET A 24 -13.49 -35.23 12.30
N ASN A 25 -14.66 -35.02 11.72
CA ASN A 25 -14.82 -34.17 10.55
C ASN A 25 -14.34 -32.76 10.92
N ALA A 26 -13.41 -32.19 10.15
CA ALA A 26 -13.03 -30.78 10.28
C ALA A 26 -14.22 -29.82 10.12
N GLU A 27 -15.34 -30.30 9.57
CA GLU A 27 -16.63 -29.61 9.47
C GLU A 27 -17.25 -29.30 10.85
N GLU A 28 -17.03 -30.14 11.87
CA GLU A 28 -17.65 -29.99 13.20
C GLU A 28 -16.92 -28.98 14.12
N ILE A 29 -15.65 -28.67 13.82
CA ILE A 29 -14.85 -27.66 14.54
C ILE A 29 -15.14 -26.24 14.00
N THR A 30 -15.45 -26.11 12.70
CA THR A 30 -15.93 -24.85 12.11
C THR A 30 -17.29 -24.43 12.67
N ASP A 31 -18.20 -25.37 12.91
CA ASP A 31 -19.54 -25.07 13.44
C ASP A 31 -19.48 -24.48 14.88
N GLN A 32 -18.53 -24.91 15.72
CA GLN A 32 -18.42 -24.39 17.10
C GLN A 32 -17.86 -22.96 17.20
N CYS A 33 -17.18 -22.47 16.16
CA CYS A 33 -16.66 -21.10 16.13
C CYS A 33 -17.68 -20.11 15.57
N GLU A 34 -18.50 -20.52 14.58
CA GLU A 34 -19.61 -19.69 14.10
C GLU A 34 -20.59 -19.33 15.23
N ASP A 35 -20.73 -20.18 16.24
CA ASP A 35 -21.60 -19.96 17.40
C ASP A 35 -21.13 -18.85 18.37
N MET A 36 -19.89 -18.36 18.26
CA MET A 36 -19.36 -17.26 19.11
C MET A 36 -19.43 -15.87 18.45
N ALA A 37 -19.93 -15.77 17.21
CA ALA A 37 -20.13 -14.48 16.56
C ALA A 37 -21.22 -13.66 17.28
N PHE A 38 -21.01 -12.34 17.36
CA PHE A 38 -22.00 -11.42 17.90
C PHE A 38 -22.32 -10.31 16.89
N LYS A 39 -23.52 -9.75 17.00
CA LYS A 39 -24.04 -8.66 16.18
C LYS A 39 -24.34 -7.47 17.06
N VAL A 40 -24.14 -6.27 16.54
CA VAL A 40 -24.39 -5.03 17.27
C VAL A 40 -25.01 -4.01 16.34
N GLU A 41 -26.01 -3.28 16.82
CA GLU A 41 -26.55 -2.12 16.10
C GLU A 41 -25.53 -0.98 16.16
N GLU A 42 -25.25 -0.32 15.03
CA GLU A 42 -24.35 0.84 15.06
C GLU A 42 -24.96 1.96 15.91
N PRO A 43 -24.24 2.47 16.93
CA PRO A 43 -24.78 3.47 17.84
C PRO A 43 -24.88 4.83 17.15
N ILE A 44 -25.93 5.57 17.49
CA ILE A 44 -26.15 6.96 17.10
C ILE A 44 -25.83 7.86 18.31
N ALA A 45 -25.38 9.09 18.09
CA ALA A 45 -24.93 10.01 19.14
C ALA A 45 -25.98 10.35 20.24
N VAL A 46 -27.24 9.93 20.07
CA VAL A 46 -28.32 10.09 21.05
C VAL A 46 -28.68 8.80 21.80
N ASP A 47 -28.03 7.68 21.47
CA ASP A 47 -28.34 6.39 22.07
C ASP A 47 -27.75 6.31 23.49
N GLU A 48 -28.62 6.18 24.48
CA GLU A 48 -28.22 6.03 25.89
C GLU A 48 -27.58 4.66 26.19
N LYS A 49 -27.71 3.71 25.25
CA LYS A 49 -27.19 2.36 25.38
C LYS A 49 -26.78 1.77 24.03
N LEU A 50 -25.80 0.88 24.06
CA LEU A 50 -25.44 0.01 22.94
C LEU A 50 -26.21 -1.30 23.06
N VAL A 51 -26.79 -1.80 21.96
CA VAL A 51 -27.58 -3.03 21.94
C VAL A 51 -27.07 -4.00 20.88
N GLY A 52 -27.14 -5.29 21.17
CA GLY A 52 -26.73 -6.33 20.23
C GLY A 52 -27.18 -7.72 20.63
N GLU A 53 -26.78 -8.70 19.84
CA GLU A 53 -27.09 -10.11 19.98
C GLU A 53 -25.79 -10.95 20.00
N GLY A 54 -25.76 -12.02 20.79
CA GLY A 54 -24.62 -12.94 20.88
C GLY A 54 -25.02 -14.26 21.54
N GLN A 55 -24.04 -15.10 21.89
CA GLN A 55 -24.30 -16.37 22.55
C GLN A 55 -24.63 -16.16 24.03
N ALA A 56 -25.66 -16.82 24.56
CA ALA A 56 -26.05 -16.69 25.97
C ALA A 56 -24.87 -16.96 26.93
N GLY A 57 -24.62 -16.02 27.85
CA GLY A 57 -23.51 -16.07 28.81
C GLY A 57 -22.16 -15.61 28.26
N GLN A 58 -22.06 -15.26 26.97
CA GLN A 58 -20.85 -14.70 26.36
C GLN A 58 -20.47 -13.37 27.01
N GLU A 59 -19.17 -13.20 27.30
CA GLU A 59 -18.61 -11.92 27.78
C GLU A 59 -18.12 -11.11 26.58
N ILE A 60 -18.55 -9.84 26.48
CA ILE A 60 -18.13 -8.89 25.46
C ILE A 60 -17.40 -7.74 26.15
N GLU A 61 -16.14 -7.53 25.77
CA GLU A 61 -15.32 -6.41 26.22
C GLU A 61 -15.65 -5.17 25.37
N VAL A 62 -16.04 -4.07 26.01
CA VAL A 62 -16.35 -2.78 25.38
C VAL A 62 -15.21 -1.82 25.64
N LEU A 63 -14.53 -1.35 24.59
CA LEU A 63 -13.48 -0.34 24.67
C LEU A 63 -13.97 0.98 24.07
N PHE A 64 -14.05 2.01 24.92
CA PHE A 64 -14.44 3.36 24.53
C PHE A 64 -13.64 4.39 25.34
N ASN A 65 -13.02 5.39 24.70
CA ASN A 65 -12.21 6.43 25.37
C ASN A 65 -11.11 5.90 26.32
N ASN A 66 -10.45 4.79 25.98
CA ASN A 66 -9.49 4.05 26.82
C ASN A 66 -10.09 3.47 28.12
N LEU A 67 -11.42 3.47 28.26
CA LEU A 67 -12.12 2.71 29.29
C LEU A 67 -12.47 1.34 28.72
N THR A 68 -12.22 0.32 29.53
CA THR A 68 -12.57 -1.07 29.23
C THR A 68 -13.68 -1.48 30.20
N ASP A 69 -14.77 -2.00 29.66
CA ASP A 69 -15.83 -2.62 30.45
C ASP A 69 -16.18 -4.01 29.90
N VAL A 70 -16.88 -4.83 30.69
CA VAL A 70 -17.30 -6.17 30.27
C VAL A 70 -18.79 -6.35 30.51
N ILE A 71 -19.52 -6.69 29.46
CA ILE A 71 -20.93 -7.04 29.51
C ILE A 71 -21.14 -8.53 29.27
N LYS A 72 -22.24 -9.07 29.80
CA LYS A 72 -22.66 -10.45 29.56
C LYS A 72 -23.90 -10.46 28.69
N VAL A 73 -23.87 -11.29 27.65
CA VAL A 73 -25.06 -11.62 26.87
C VAL A 73 -26.02 -12.41 27.75
N ASP A 74 -27.28 -12.01 27.77
CA ASP A 74 -28.31 -12.64 28.58
C ASP A 74 -28.73 -14.03 28.05
N ASP A 75 -29.56 -14.74 28.82
CA ASP A 75 -30.04 -16.07 28.44
C ASP A 75 -30.89 -16.08 27.15
N ALA A 76 -31.36 -14.92 26.68
CA ALA A 76 -32.11 -14.78 25.44
C ALA A 76 -31.21 -14.50 24.23
N GLY A 77 -29.90 -14.33 24.43
CA GLY A 77 -28.93 -14.03 23.37
C GLY A 77 -28.84 -12.54 23.05
N SER A 78 -29.31 -11.66 23.93
CA SER A 78 -29.24 -10.21 23.76
C SER A 78 -28.32 -9.56 24.80
N PHE A 79 -27.72 -8.42 24.47
CA PHE A 79 -26.98 -7.61 25.43
C PHE A 79 -27.35 -6.13 25.30
N GLU A 80 -27.30 -5.44 26.43
CA GLU A 80 -27.41 -3.98 26.50
C GLU A 80 -26.26 -3.42 27.35
N TYR A 81 -25.64 -2.35 26.86
CA TYR A 81 -24.57 -1.65 27.56
C TYR A 81 -24.94 -0.18 27.74
N GLU A 82 -25.21 0.23 28.98
CA GLU A 82 -25.43 1.63 29.34
C GLU A 82 -24.09 2.34 29.52
N TRP A 83 -23.93 3.51 28.89
CA TRP A 83 -22.70 4.31 29.01
C TRP A 83 -22.51 4.80 30.45
N LYS A 84 -21.36 4.46 31.06
CA LYS A 84 -21.10 4.79 32.48
C LYS A 84 -20.78 6.26 32.75
N ASP A 85 -20.24 6.99 31.76
CA ASP A 85 -19.78 8.36 31.93
C ASP A 85 -20.52 9.34 30.99
N GLU A 86 -20.10 9.41 29.72
CA GLU A 86 -20.65 10.31 28.71
C GLU A 86 -21.11 9.51 27.48
N VAL A 87 -22.26 9.89 26.92
CA VAL A 87 -22.76 9.33 25.66
C VAL A 87 -21.76 9.68 24.56
N PRO A 88 -21.32 8.71 23.74
CA PRO A 88 -20.39 8.97 22.65
C PRO A 88 -20.93 10.04 21.68
N GLU A 89 -20.10 11.05 21.37
CA GLU A 89 -20.42 12.02 20.32
C GLU A 89 -20.31 11.37 18.93
N ALA A 90 -20.99 11.96 17.93
CA ALA A 90 -20.89 11.51 16.54
C ALA A 90 -19.42 11.50 16.08
N GLY A 91 -19.00 10.39 15.47
CA GLY A 91 -17.61 10.14 15.08
C GLY A 91 -16.74 9.47 16.17
N GLY A 92 -17.26 9.21 17.36
CA GLY A 92 -16.56 8.41 18.38
C GLY A 92 -16.37 6.96 17.94
N ASN A 93 -15.21 6.36 18.25
CA ASN A 93 -14.90 4.96 17.94
C ASN A 93 -15.11 4.07 19.17
N ILE A 94 -15.82 2.95 18.96
CA ILE A 94 -16.08 1.92 19.96
C ILE A 94 -15.56 0.60 19.41
N ILE A 95 -14.82 -0.15 20.22
CA ILE A 95 -14.33 -1.48 19.85
C ILE A 95 -14.98 -2.50 20.79
N LEU A 96 -15.60 -3.53 20.22
CA LEU A 96 -16.13 -4.66 20.98
C LEU A 96 -15.30 -5.91 20.68
N LYS A 97 -14.96 -6.67 21.72
CA LYS A 97 -14.21 -7.93 21.60
C LYS A 97 -14.88 -9.06 22.36
N SER A 98 -14.92 -10.24 21.76
CA SER A 98 -15.31 -11.47 22.46
C SER A 98 -14.57 -12.67 21.86
N GLY A 99 -13.64 -13.25 22.62
CA GLY A 99 -12.74 -14.28 22.10
C GLY A 99 -11.96 -13.78 20.87
N PRO A 100 -11.96 -14.53 19.75
CA PRO A 100 -11.26 -14.13 18.53
C PRO A 100 -12.05 -13.12 17.66
N TYR A 101 -13.25 -12.71 18.08
CA TYR A 101 -14.11 -11.80 17.33
C TYR A 101 -13.95 -10.36 17.80
N GLU A 102 -13.80 -9.44 16.86
CA GLU A 102 -13.71 -8.01 17.11
C GLU A 102 -14.53 -7.22 16.08
N ILE A 103 -15.16 -6.14 16.54
CA ILE A 103 -15.84 -5.17 15.70
C ILE A 103 -15.53 -3.73 16.15
N GLU A 104 -15.14 -2.91 15.18
CA GLU A 104 -14.99 -1.47 15.34
C GLU A 104 -16.23 -0.76 14.78
N LEU A 105 -16.84 0.07 15.63
CA LEU A 105 -18.02 0.87 15.36
C LEU A 105 -17.66 2.35 15.43
N THR A 106 -18.28 3.14 14.55
CA THR A 106 -18.22 4.60 14.61
C THR A 106 -19.61 5.14 14.87
N VAL A 107 -19.74 5.98 15.89
CA VAL A 107 -21.02 6.57 16.32
C VAL A 107 -21.55 7.49 15.22
N LYS A 108 -22.79 7.27 14.79
CA LYS A 108 -23.43 8.03 13.70
C LYS A 108 -24.13 9.29 14.20
N GLU A 109 -24.40 10.22 13.29
CA GLU A 109 -25.22 11.41 13.56
C GLU A 109 -26.70 11.06 13.74
N GLU A 110 -27.43 11.89 14.49
CA GLU A 110 -28.87 11.72 14.73
C GLU A 110 -29.66 11.71 13.40
N GLY A 111 -30.52 10.71 13.21
CA GLY A 111 -31.38 10.58 12.03
C GLY A 111 -30.82 9.72 10.90
N VAL A 112 -29.66 9.09 11.08
CA VAL A 112 -29.12 8.08 10.16
C VAL A 112 -29.73 6.71 10.48
N GLU A 113 -30.29 6.03 9.48
CA GLU A 113 -30.75 4.65 9.62
C GLU A 113 -29.52 3.73 9.68
N THR A 114 -29.43 2.90 10.72
CA THR A 114 -28.30 1.98 10.94
C THR A 114 -28.73 0.53 10.75
N GLU A 115 -27.81 -0.30 10.26
CA GLU A 115 -28.01 -1.75 10.14
C GLU A 115 -27.11 -2.48 11.15
N PRO A 116 -27.57 -3.62 11.71
CA PRO A 116 -26.74 -4.45 12.58
C PRO A 116 -25.47 -4.92 11.84
N ARG A 117 -24.33 -4.86 12.52
CA ARG A 117 -23.06 -5.35 11.99
C ARG A 117 -22.58 -6.56 12.78
N GLU A 118 -22.04 -7.52 12.05
CA GLU A 118 -21.50 -8.77 12.60
C GLU A 118 -20.00 -8.64 12.86
N ALA A 119 -19.57 -9.16 14.01
CA ALA A 119 -18.18 -9.13 14.41
C ALA A 119 -17.31 -10.01 13.50
N LYS A 120 -16.10 -9.54 13.18
CA LYS A 120 -15.18 -10.25 12.31
C LYS A 120 -14.22 -11.08 13.15
N LEU A 121 -13.89 -12.26 12.64
CA LEU A 121 -12.81 -13.07 13.20
C LEU A 121 -11.47 -12.36 12.93
N VAL A 122 -10.81 -11.90 13.99
CA VAL A 122 -9.53 -11.17 13.91
C VAL A 122 -8.35 -12.07 14.30
N GLU A 123 -8.60 -13.14 15.06
CA GLU A 123 -7.60 -14.15 15.41
C GLU A 123 -8.12 -15.56 15.08
N ALA A 124 -7.24 -16.51 14.77
CA ALA A 124 -7.68 -17.88 14.48
C ALA A 124 -8.29 -18.52 15.73
N CYS A 125 -9.40 -19.24 15.56
CA CYS A 125 -10.15 -19.87 16.64
C CYS A 125 -9.31 -20.99 17.31
N GLU A 126 -8.83 -20.79 18.53
CA GLU A 126 -8.16 -21.82 19.34
C GLU A 126 -9.22 -22.53 20.22
N VAL A 127 -9.65 -23.75 19.86
CA VAL A 127 -10.60 -24.53 20.66
C VAL A 127 -9.84 -25.38 21.68
N SER A 128 -9.80 -24.94 22.94
CA SER A 128 -9.28 -25.74 24.05
C SER A 128 -10.22 -26.92 24.36
N VAL A 129 -9.90 -28.11 23.86
CA VAL A 129 -10.61 -29.36 24.24
C VAL A 129 -10.29 -29.71 25.70
N ILE A 130 -11.25 -29.50 26.61
CA ILE A 130 -11.18 -30.03 27.97
C ILE A 130 -11.61 -31.51 27.90
N PRO A 131 -10.77 -32.48 28.33
CA PRO A 131 -11.16 -33.88 28.30
C PRO A 131 -12.33 -34.13 29.27
N GLU A 132 -13.44 -34.66 28.76
CA GLU A 132 -14.55 -35.18 29.58
C GLU A 132 -14.03 -36.30 30.50
N GLU A 133 -14.29 -36.18 31.81
CA GLU A 133 -14.03 -37.26 32.76
C GLU A 133 -14.96 -38.46 32.46
N GLU A 134 -14.38 -39.61 32.13
CA GLU A 134 -15.14 -40.85 31.89
C GLU A 134 -15.85 -41.33 33.17
N PRO A 135 -17.09 -41.87 33.04
CA PRO A 135 -17.78 -42.48 34.16
C PRO A 135 -17.10 -43.80 34.56
N VAL A 136 -16.68 -43.87 35.83
CA VAL A 136 -16.08 -45.07 36.43
C VAL A 136 -17.09 -46.22 36.44
N GLU A 137 -16.85 -47.26 35.63
CA GLU A 137 -17.58 -48.53 35.70
C GLU A 137 -17.23 -49.32 36.99
N GLU A 138 -18.28 -49.78 37.67
CA GLU A 138 -18.22 -50.74 38.76
C GLU A 138 -17.60 -52.07 38.30
N ILE A 139 -16.53 -52.50 38.97
CA ILE A 139 -16.07 -53.90 38.95
C ILE A 139 -16.32 -54.51 40.33
N MET A 140 -17.12 -55.56 40.35
CA MET A 140 -17.36 -56.45 41.49
C MET A 140 -16.21 -57.46 41.68
N ASP A 141 -16.10 -57.90 42.95
CA ASP A 141 -15.37 -59.07 43.49
C ASP A 141 -13.84 -58.88 43.63
N ASP A 142 -13.18 -59.17 44.75
CA ASP A 142 -13.35 -60.25 45.72
C ASP A 142 -12.79 -59.87 47.12
N GLU A 143 -13.24 -60.65 48.10
CA GLU A 143 -12.87 -60.68 49.50
C GLU A 143 -11.36 -60.63 49.79
N ASP A 144 -10.94 -59.79 50.74
CA ASP A 144 -10.11 -60.27 51.86
C ASP A 144 -10.12 -59.28 53.04
N GLN A 145 -10.33 -59.86 54.22
CA GLN A 145 -10.34 -59.21 55.53
C GLN A 145 -8.96 -58.67 55.89
N LEU A 146 -8.89 -57.53 56.58
CA LEU A 146 -8.09 -57.37 57.82
C LEU A 146 -8.40 -56.05 58.52
N ASP A 147 -8.35 -56.15 59.84
CA ASP A 147 -8.81 -55.21 60.87
C ASP A 147 -8.03 -53.88 60.96
N VAL A 148 -8.65 -52.89 61.62
CA VAL A 148 -8.15 -52.14 62.80
C VAL A 148 -8.37 -50.61 62.74
N GLU A 149 -9.14 -50.16 63.74
CA GLU A 149 -9.16 -48.88 64.49
C GLU A 149 -9.97 -47.64 64.02
N GLU A 150 -11.05 -47.44 64.78
CA GLU A 150 -11.65 -46.17 65.18
C GLU A 150 -10.61 -45.16 65.72
N GLU A 151 -10.83 -43.86 65.45
CA GLU A 151 -10.95 -42.78 66.46
C GLU A 151 -11.29 -41.47 65.72
N GLN A 152 -12.52 -40.96 65.86
CA GLN A 152 -12.95 -39.91 66.81
C GLN A 152 -12.49 -38.47 66.52
N SER A 153 -13.50 -37.67 66.12
CA SER A 153 -13.90 -36.36 66.67
C SER A 153 -12.97 -35.14 66.64
N GLY A 154 -13.53 -34.03 66.15
CA GLY A 154 -13.06 -32.67 66.45
C GLY A 154 -13.93 -31.60 65.80
N ALA A 155 -15.00 -31.20 66.49
CA ALA A 155 -15.82 -30.02 66.21
C ALA A 155 -15.14 -28.72 66.67
N VAL A 156 -15.82 -27.58 66.45
CA VAL A 156 -15.66 -26.20 67.00
C VAL A 156 -15.45 -25.19 65.87
N ASP A 157 -16.11 -24.04 65.75
CA ASP A 157 -17.37 -23.49 66.27
C ASP A 157 -17.67 -22.29 65.35
N GLU A 158 -18.96 -22.03 65.12
CA GLU A 158 -19.48 -20.76 64.61
C GLU A 158 -19.37 -19.68 65.69
N GLU A 159 -18.99 -18.44 65.34
CA GLU A 159 -19.54 -17.26 66.02
C GLU A 159 -19.80 -16.10 65.05
N VAL A 160 -20.92 -15.46 65.36
CA VAL A 160 -21.70 -14.42 64.69
C VAL A 160 -21.36 -13.05 65.31
N PHE A 161 -21.97 -11.96 64.80
CA PHE A 161 -22.16 -10.61 65.38
C PHE A 161 -21.15 -9.54 64.91
N GLU A 162 -21.50 -8.27 64.64
CA GLU A 162 -22.77 -7.54 64.46
C GLU A 162 -22.42 -6.17 63.83
N THR A 163 -23.43 -5.53 63.27
CA THR A 163 -23.52 -4.12 62.82
C THR A 163 -23.21 -3.07 63.89
N GLU A 164 -22.73 -1.88 63.49
CA GLU A 164 -23.12 -0.59 64.13
C GLU A 164 -22.93 0.63 63.19
N GLN A 165 -23.70 1.67 63.51
CA GLN A 165 -24.22 2.76 62.67
C GLN A 165 -23.80 4.14 63.23
N GLU A 166 -23.55 5.13 62.35
CA GLU A 166 -23.59 6.62 62.53
C GLU A 166 -22.76 7.29 63.66
N VAL A 167 -22.24 8.54 63.60
CA VAL A 167 -22.82 9.88 63.30
C VAL A 167 -21.64 10.92 63.13
N PRO A 168 -21.83 12.25 62.91
CA PRO A 168 -20.93 13.12 62.14
C PRO A 168 -20.25 14.24 62.98
N VAL A 169 -19.39 15.06 62.35
CA VAL A 169 -18.88 16.31 62.98
C VAL A 169 -18.79 17.45 61.95
N GLU A 170 -19.45 18.57 62.30
CA GLU A 170 -19.43 19.87 61.63
C GLU A 170 -18.24 20.78 62.06
N SER A 171 -17.98 21.78 61.19
CA SER A 171 -17.59 23.18 61.47
C SER A 171 -16.10 23.52 61.72
N SER A 172 -15.55 24.48 60.97
CA SER A 172 -15.66 25.91 61.32
C SER A 172 -14.82 26.81 60.38
N ALA A 173 -15.29 28.05 60.25
CA ALA A 173 -14.81 29.13 59.40
C ALA A 173 -13.62 29.91 60.00
N GLY A 174 -12.95 30.72 59.16
CA GLY A 174 -12.02 31.77 59.58
C GLY A 174 -11.58 32.69 58.42
N GLU A 175 -12.10 33.92 58.44
CA GLU A 175 -11.83 35.06 57.54
C GLU A 175 -10.50 35.80 57.82
N GLU A 176 -10.25 36.84 57.00
CA GLU A 176 -9.29 37.97 57.04
C GLU A 176 -8.01 37.80 56.19
N ALA A 177 -7.87 38.42 55.01
CA ALA A 177 -7.77 39.86 54.67
C ALA A 177 -6.44 40.53 55.09
N THR A 178 -5.58 40.89 54.12
CA THR A 178 -5.24 42.29 53.73
C THR A 178 -3.92 42.42 52.96
N SER A 179 -4.01 43.07 51.78
CA SER A 179 -3.06 44.04 51.18
C SER A 179 -1.63 43.54 50.78
N ARG A 180 -0.97 44.01 49.71
CA ARG A 180 -0.84 45.37 49.19
C ARG A 180 0.04 45.41 47.92
N GLU A 181 -0.33 46.29 46.96
CA GLU A 181 0.47 47.00 45.92
C GLU A 181 1.37 46.19 44.94
N GLY A 182 1.44 46.46 43.62
CA GLY A 182 0.90 47.53 42.78
C GLY A 182 1.75 47.64 41.49
N ASN A 183 1.09 48.05 40.38
CA ASN A 183 1.54 48.70 39.14
C ASN A 183 0.87 48.04 37.91
N GLU A 184 -0.20 48.63 37.36
CA GLU A 184 -0.23 49.78 36.41
C GLU A 184 0.52 49.50 35.09
N SER A 185 -0.24 49.28 34.01
CA SER A 185 -0.31 50.27 32.93
C SER A 185 -1.46 49.97 31.96
N ASP A 186 -2.32 50.97 31.77
CA ASP A 186 -3.42 51.07 30.84
C ASP A 186 -3.04 50.91 29.36
N LYS A 187 -3.98 50.40 28.56
CA LYS A 187 -4.41 51.05 27.31
C LYS A 187 -5.75 50.51 26.78
N GLN A 188 -6.79 51.34 26.94
CA GLN A 188 -7.84 51.53 25.92
C GLN A 188 -7.17 51.97 24.60
N THR A 189 -7.72 51.78 23.40
CA THR A 189 -8.99 52.34 22.92
C THR A 189 -9.35 51.74 21.55
N GLU A 190 -10.64 51.87 21.20
CA GLU A 190 -11.20 52.14 19.86
C GLU A 190 -11.40 50.98 18.87
N SER A 191 -12.65 50.50 18.91
CA SER A 191 -13.47 50.13 17.75
C SER A 191 -13.50 51.26 16.71
N GLU A 192 -13.18 50.95 15.45
CA GLU A 192 -13.50 51.82 14.32
C GLU A 192 -14.34 51.10 13.27
N GLU A 193 -15.35 51.86 12.87
CA GLU A 193 -16.45 51.65 11.96
C GLU A 193 -15.95 51.80 10.51
N VAL A 194 -16.30 50.87 9.60
CA VAL A 194 -16.05 51.07 8.16
C VAL A 194 -17.37 50.96 7.40
N LYS A 195 -17.86 52.12 6.96
CA LYS A 195 -18.84 52.29 5.88
C LYS A 195 -18.15 52.94 4.66
N PRO A 196 -18.70 52.76 3.44
CA PRO A 196 -17.98 52.87 2.17
C PRO A 196 -18.07 54.27 1.55
N GLU A 197 -17.13 54.63 0.67
CA GLU A 197 -17.41 55.58 -0.43
C GLU A 197 -16.38 55.54 -1.57
N LYS A 198 -16.93 55.50 -2.79
CA LYS A 198 -16.59 56.24 -4.03
C LYS A 198 -15.40 55.86 -4.93
N THR A 199 -15.83 55.40 -6.11
CA THR A 199 -15.37 55.63 -7.49
C THR A 199 -14.55 56.91 -7.76
N PRO A 200 -13.72 56.88 -8.81
CA PRO A 200 -13.86 57.91 -9.84
C PRO A 200 -13.96 57.36 -11.27
N GLU A 201 -14.79 58.06 -12.05
CA GLU A 201 -14.95 58.00 -13.50
C GLU A 201 -13.62 58.19 -14.25
N ARG A 202 -13.44 57.52 -15.40
CA ARG A 202 -13.08 58.23 -16.65
C ARG A 202 -13.23 57.39 -17.93
N ALA A 203 -14.12 57.90 -18.79
CA ALA A 203 -14.05 58.10 -20.24
C ALA A 203 -13.60 56.94 -21.16
N SER A 204 -14.59 56.43 -21.88
CA SER A 204 -14.48 55.89 -23.23
C SER A 204 -14.30 57.02 -24.26
N GLU A 205 -13.34 56.86 -25.17
CA GLU A 205 -13.30 57.58 -26.46
C GLU A 205 -13.22 56.56 -27.61
N THR A 206 -14.03 56.85 -28.61
CA THR A 206 -14.25 56.16 -29.87
C THR A 206 -13.19 56.53 -30.91
N HIS A 207 -12.87 55.60 -31.84
CA HIS A 207 -12.67 55.96 -33.25
C HIS A 207 -12.81 54.75 -34.18
N ALA A 208 -13.49 55.02 -35.30
CA ALA A 208 -13.93 54.13 -36.37
C ALA A 208 -12.88 53.89 -37.47
N SER A 209 -13.13 52.87 -38.32
CA SER A 209 -12.76 52.78 -39.74
C SER A 209 -13.36 51.45 -40.29
N GLU A 210 -14.49 51.44 -41.01
CA GLU A 210 -14.69 51.67 -42.46
C GLU A 210 -14.23 50.52 -43.40
N GLY A 211 -15.17 50.11 -44.28
CA GLY A 211 -14.99 49.32 -45.51
C GLY A 211 -15.57 47.89 -45.41
N GLY A 212 -16.66 47.45 -46.04
CA GLY A 212 -17.38 47.93 -47.23
C GLY A 212 -17.08 47.03 -48.44
N GLU A 213 -17.96 46.07 -48.77
CA GLU A 213 -18.43 45.76 -50.13
C GLU A 213 -19.52 44.67 -50.15
N GLU A 214 -20.38 44.80 -51.15
CA GLU A 214 -21.76 44.31 -51.33
C GLU A 214 -21.86 42.96 -52.11
N PRO A 215 -23.08 42.43 -52.40
CA PRO A 215 -23.38 40.99 -52.42
C PRO A 215 -23.56 40.38 -53.83
N VAL A 216 -23.72 39.05 -53.89
CA VAL A 216 -24.31 38.35 -55.04
C VAL A 216 -25.39 37.38 -54.58
N LYS A 217 -26.58 37.52 -55.20
CA LYS A 217 -27.80 36.70 -55.07
C LYS A 217 -27.77 35.46 -55.98
N ALA A 218 -28.51 34.41 -55.60
CA ALA A 218 -29.41 33.58 -56.44
C ALA A 218 -30.06 32.52 -55.51
N ASP A 219 -31.36 32.59 -55.20
CA ASP A 219 -32.52 31.97 -55.90
C ASP A 219 -32.40 30.42 -55.91
N GLU A 220 -33.10 29.69 -55.02
CA GLU A 220 -34.49 29.16 -55.10
C GLU A 220 -34.69 27.92 -55.99
N GLU A 221 -35.66 27.08 -55.58
CA GLU A 221 -36.15 25.78 -56.11
C GLU A 221 -35.45 24.53 -55.52
N GLY A 222 -36.12 23.52 -54.93
CA GLY A 222 -37.53 23.14 -54.90
C GLY A 222 -37.72 21.73 -55.49
N GLY A 223 -38.26 20.77 -54.71
CA GLY A 223 -38.86 19.50 -55.19
C GLY A 223 -38.26 18.23 -54.56
N GLU A 224 -38.90 17.55 -53.60
CA GLU A 224 -40.01 16.56 -53.67
C GLU A 224 -39.59 15.12 -54.07
N GLU A 225 -39.79 14.19 -53.11
CA GLU A 225 -40.20 12.76 -53.21
C GLU A 225 -39.61 11.84 -54.31
N THR A 226 -39.08 10.63 -54.06
CA THR A 226 -39.75 9.44 -53.50
C THR A 226 -38.80 8.23 -53.42
N LEU A 227 -39.17 7.27 -52.57
CA LEU A 227 -38.63 5.92 -52.33
C LEU A 227 -38.51 5.02 -53.59
N VAL A 228 -37.56 4.07 -53.61
CA VAL A 228 -37.75 2.60 -53.81
C VAL A 228 -36.40 1.87 -53.70
N ASP A 229 -36.46 0.70 -53.05
CA ASP A 229 -35.43 -0.33 -52.81
C ASP A 229 -34.63 -0.81 -54.04
N GLU A 230 -33.38 -1.23 -53.83
CA GLU A 230 -32.91 -2.59 -54.20
C GLU A 230 -31.53 -2.91 -53.60
N ALA A 231 -31.36 -4.16 -53.21
CA ALA A 231 -30.19 -4.75 -52.59
C ALA A 231 -29.21 -5.36 -53.62
N ILE A 232 -28.08 -5.87 -53.10
CA ILE A 232 -27.15 -6.89 -53.65
C ILE A 232 -25.79 -6.36 -54.16
N ASP A 233 -24.78 -6.61 -53.32
CA ASP A 233 -23.55 -7.41 -53.59
C ASP A 233 -22.66 -7.05 -54.81
N GLU A 234 -21.40 -6.69 -54.54
CA GLU A 234 -20.20 -7.48 -54.89
C GLU A 234 -18.89 -6.68 -54.71
N SER A 235 -17.92 -7.37 -54.14
CA SER A 235 -16.45 -7.25 -54.21
C SER A 235 -15.79 -6.22 -55.15
N SER A 236 -14.69 -5.61 -54.69
CA SER A 236 -13.38 -5.78 -55.37
C SER A 236 -12.21 -5.19 -54.58
N GLU A 237 -11.11 -5.95 -54.62
CA GLU A 237 -9.75 -5.60 -54.24
C GLU A 237 -9.23 -4.39 -55.04
N GLU A 238 -8.41 -3.54 -54.43
CA GLU A 238 -7.36 -2.84 -55.18
C GLU A 238 -6.09 -2.62 -54.33
N LYS A 239 -4.96 -2.88 -54.99
CA LYS A 239 -3.57 -2.80 -54.55
C LYS A 239 -2.93 -1.48 -55.01
N GLU A 240 -1.70 -1.27 -54.51
CA GLU A 240 -0.64 -0.34 -54.97
C GLU A 240 -0.76 1.10 -54.43
N SER A 241 0.29 1.85 -54.08
CA SER A 241 1.77 1.83 -54.18
C SER A 241 2.24 2.89 -53.14
N GLY A 242 3.42 2.90 -52.52
CA GLY A 242 4.77 2.75 -53.06
C GLY A 242 5.33 4.10 -53.52
N THR A 243 5.97 4.88 -52.64
CA THR A 243 6.97 5.89 -53.06
C THR A 243 7.96 6.22 -51.93
N GLU A 244 9.22 5.82 -52.17
CA GLU A 244 10.43 6.32 -51.52
C GLU A 244 10.77 7.71 -52.08
N GLU A 245 11.27 8.63 -51.25
CA GLU A 245 12.24 9.63 -51.70
C GLU A 245 13.40 9.79 -50.71
N THR A 246 14.58 9.57 -51.28
CA THR A 246 15.93 9.80 -50.78
C THR A 246 16.30 11.30 -50.85
N GLY A 247 17.16 11.78 -49.94
CA GLY A 247 17.79 13.10 -50.09
C GLY A 247 18.75 13.47 -48.97
N ASP A 248 19.96 12.92 -49.04
CA ASP A 248 21.16 13.33 -48.31
C ASP A 248 21.80 14.54 -49.04
N GLU A 249 22.19 15.61 -48.32
CA GLU A 249 23.36 16.43 -48.67
C GLU A 249 23.79 17.37 -47.52
N THR A 250 25.03 17.18 -47.12
CA THR A 250 25.90 18.00 -46.24
C THR A 250 26.19 19.40 -46.80
N LEU A 251 26.50 20.40 -45.93
CA LEU A 251 27.74 21.22 -45.98
C LEU A 251 27.78 22.38 -44.95
N SER A 252 28.78 22.29 -44.06
CA SER A 252 29.78 23.29 -43.63
C SER A 252 29.48 24.80 -43.41
N ASP A 253 29.88 25.22 -42.21
CA ASP A 253 30.82 26.30 -41.88
C ASP A 253 30.44 27.80 -41.76
N GLU A 254 30.87 28.29 -40.59
CA GLU A 254 31.58 29.54 -40.29
C GLU A 254 30.86 30.90 -40.29
N SER A 255 30.66 31.37 -39.05
CA SER A 255 31.19 32.62 -38.47
C SER A 255 30.72 33.97 -39.02
N LYS A 256 30.15 34.79 -38.11
CA LYS A 256 30.63 36.13 -37.69
C LYS A 256 29.46 36.96 -37.16
N SER A 257 29.59 37.47 -35.93
CA SER A 257 29.23 38.86 -35.64
C SER A 257 29.91 39.36 -34.37
N ASP A 258 30.79 40.33 -34.59
CA ASP A 258 31.30 41.36 -33.67
C ASP A 258 30.12 42.08 -32.97
N GLU A 259 30.11 42.27 -31.65
CA GLU A 259 30.76 43.35 -30.87
C GLU A 259 29.75 44.47 -30.49
N VAL A 260 29.94 45.01 -29.28
CA VAL A 260 29.62 46.39 -28.81
C VAL A 260 28.49 46.60 -27.77
N SER A 261 28.96 46.83 -26.52
CA SER A 261 28.50 47.82 -25.50
C SER A 261 27.19 47.57 -24.73
N HIS A 262 26.94 48.00 -23.49
CA HIS A 262 27.52 49.03 -22.60
C HIS A 262 26.93 48.88 -21.16
N LEU A 263 27.42 49.72 -20.21
CA LEU A 263 26.96 50.05 -18.83
C LEU A 263 27.63 49.27 -17.66
N GLU A 264 28.57 49.89 -16.93
CA GLU A 264 28.39 50.76 -15.72
C GLU A 264 27.96 49.93 -14.48
N GLY A 265 28.54 49.99 -13.28
CA GLY A 265 29.61 50.80 -12.67
C GLY A 265 29.69 50.51 -11.14
N SER A 266 30.72 51.07 -10.49
CA SER A 266 30.98 51.24 -9.02
C SER A 266 31.25 49.98 -8.18
N GLU A 267 32.44 49.76 -7.60
CA GLU A 267 33.24 50.49 -6.58
C GLU A 267 32.61 50.61 -5.18
N GLY A 268 33.32 50.08 -4.17
CA GLY A 268 33.07 50.41 -2.75
C GLY A 268 33.79 49.53 -1.70
N MET A 269 35.03 49.91 -1.36
CA MET A 269 35.70 49.92 -0.01
C MET A 269 35.76 48.61 0.82
N LEU A 270 36.90 47.99 1.17
CA LEU A 270 38.07 48.37 1.99
C LEU A 270 37.81 48.73 3.47
N SER A 271 38.76 48.22 4.30
CA SER A 271 38.99 48.30 5.76
C SER A 271 38.24 47.22 6.59
N GLU A 272 38.84 46.56 7.59
CA GLU A 272 39.94 46.98 8.46
C GLU A 272 40.58 45.77 9.18
N GLU A 273 41.84 45.98 9.58
CA GLU A 273 42.72 45.09 10.34
C GLU A 273 42.14 44.73 11.72
N ASN A 274 42.54 43.57 12.27
CA ASN A 274 43.00 43.43 13.67
C ASN A 274 43.46 41.99 13.98
N ASP A 275 44.77 41.85 14.15
CA ASP A 275 45.49 40.92 15.03
C ASP A 275 46.67 41.76 15.57
N PRO A 276 47.08 41.72 16.86
CA PRO A 276 47.76 40.54 17.42
C PRO A 276 47.57 40.31 18.95
N GLY A 277 47.94 39.12 19.41
CA GLY A 277 48.10 38.81 20.83
C GLY A 277 48.93 37.56 21.09
N ASP A 278 50.25 37.72 21.03
CA ASP A 278 51.28 36.78 21.50
C ASP A 278 51.10 36.37 22.97
N GLU A 279 51.31 35.09 23.29
CA GLU A 279 52.09 34.70 24.47
C GLU A 279 52.76 33.34 24.19
N ALA A 280 54.09 33.41 24.03
CA ALA A 280 54.98 32.28 23.99
C ALA A 280 55.52 32.02 25.40
N ASP A 281 55.61 30.75 25.81
CA ASP A 281 56.67 30.33 26.71
C ASP A 281 57.26 28.98 26.27
N GLN A 282 58.58 28.96 26.33
CA GLN A 282 59.50 27.96 25.78
C GLN A 282 59.58 26.72 26.69
N VAL A 283 60.02 25.58 26.14
CA VAL A 283 61.27 24.87 26.49
C VAL A 283 61.35 23.55 25.70
N GLU A 284 62.42 23.46 24.89
CA GLU A 284 63.34 22.35 24.57
C GLU A 284 62.99 20.92 25.09
N GLU A 285 63.31 19.78 24.46
CA GLU A 285 64.42 19.46 23.56
C GLU A 285 64.23 18.03 22.99
N SER A 286 64.78 17.83 21.79
CA SER A 286 65.42 16.60 21.29
C SER A 286 64.57 15.45 20.73
N ALA A 287 64.61 15.38 19.39
CA ALA A 287 64.58 14.17 18.62
C ALA A 287 65.78 13.25 18.91
N LYS A 288 65.59 11.93 18.77
CA LYS A 288 66.67 11.01 18.38
C LYS A 288 66.12 9.78 17.65
N GLU A 289 66.55 9.67 16.40
CA GLU A 289 66.65 8.42 15.64
C GLU A 289 67.41 7.35 16.44
N ASN A 290 67.00 6.08 16.36
CA ASN A 290 67.70 5.10 15.52
C ASN A 290 67.17 3.67 15.68
N SER A 291 67.15 3.00 14.54
CA SER A 291 67.27 1.56 14.30
C SER A 291 68.09 0.78 15.34
N ARG A 292 67.68 -0.46 15.64
CA ARG A 292 68.55 -1.64 15.50
C ARG A 292 67.82 -2.97 15.69
N GLU A 293 68.15 -3.88 14.79
CA GLU A 293 68.01 -5.33 14.88
C GLU A 293 68.84 -5.95 16.03
N GLU A 294 68.49 -7.22 16.26
CA GLU A 294 69.28 -8.35 16.76
C GLU A 294 69.08 -8.83 18.22
N ASP A 295 68.74 -10.12 18.23
CA ASP A 295 69.15 -11.17 19.18
C ASP A 295 68.54 -11.21 20.57
N ASN A 296 67.72 -12.25 20.80
CA ASN A 296 68.11 -13.23 21.83
C ASN A 296 67.55 -14.63 21.59
N LYS A 297 68.49 -15.57 21.39
CA LYS A 297 68.37 -17.01 21.60
C LYS A 297 68.40 -17.32 23.10
N ASN A 298 67.55 -18.23 23.56
CA ASN A 298 67.89 -19.33 24.49
C ASN A 298 66.66 -20.26 24.62
N LYS A 299 66.78 -21.52 24.18
CA LYS A 299 67.10 -22.74 24.96
C LYS A 299 65.91 -23.20 25.82
N LEU A 300 65.20 -24.24 25.37
CA LEU A 300 65.41 -25.68 25.68
C LEU A 300 65.10 -26.02 27.13
N GLU A 301 64.01 -26.76 27.34
CA GLU A 301 64.00 -27.93 28.21
C GLU A 301 63.02 -28.97 27.63
N ASP A 302 63.54 -30.19 27.53
CA ASP A 302 62.95 -31.41 27.01
C ASP A 302 61.97 -32.00 28.04
N ASP A 303 60.97 -32.75 27.59
CA ASP A 303 60.48 -33.89 28.38
C ASP A 303 59.96 -35.01 27.47
N ASP A 304 60.48 -36.19 27.76
CA ASP A 304 60.35 -37.46 27.05
C ASP A 304 59.02 -38.17 27.35
N SER A 305 58.48 -38.90 26.38
CA SER A 305 57.90 -40.24 26.63
C SER A 305 57.66 -41.01 25.32
N GLU A 306 58.54 -41.98 25.08
CA GLU A 306 58.32 -43.40 24.72
C GLU A 306 57.10 -43.75 23.83
N GLU A 307 57.33 -44.20 22.59
CA GLU A 307 57.65 -45.57 22.15
C GLU A 307 56.43 -46.51 22.07
N GLY A 308 56.26 -47.09 20.88
CA GLY A 308 55.24 -48.08 20.53
C GLY A 308 55.41 -48.49 19.07
N GLU A 309 56.48 -49.22 18.78
CA GLU A 309 56.74 -49.94 17.53
C GLU A 309 55.70 -51.04 17.30
N GLU A 310 55.33 -51.29 16.03
CA GLU A 310 55.31 -52.66 15.49
C GLU A 310 55.37 -52.65 13.94
N ASP A 311 56.36 -53.36 13.44
CA ASP A 311 56.70 -53.63 12.04
C ASP A 311 55.63 -54.47 11.30
N ASN A 312 55.51 -54.42 9.97
CA ASN A 312 56.11 -55.35 8.98
C ASN A 312 55.00 -55.61 7.92
N ASP A 313 55.16 -55.89 6.63
CA ASP A 313 56.28 -56.03 5.72
C ASP A 313 55.70 -56.11 4.27
N GLU A 314 56.51 -55.74 3.28
CA GLU A 314 56.65 -56.32 1.94
C GLU A 314 55.44 -56.87 1.09
N ARG A 315 55.22 -56.32 -0.12
CA ARG A 315 55.59 -56.94 -1.43
C ARG A 315 55.01 -56.28 -2.71
N ILE A 316 55.94 -55.86 -3.58
CA ILE A 316 56.08 -56.17 -5.03
C ILE A 316 54.87 -55.96 -5.99
N GLY A 317 54.96 -54.90 -6.81
CA GLY A 317 55.37 -55.01 -8.22
C GLY A 317 54.33 -55.05 -9.38
N LYS A 318 54.62 -54.19 -10.37
CA LYS A 318 54.41 -54.30 -11.85
C LYS A 318 53.18 -53.67 -12.53
N SER A 319 53.44 -52.56 -13.22
CA SER A 319 53.36 -52.37 -14.69
C SER A 319 52.21 -53.03 -15.49
N GLY A 320 51.36 -52.21 -16.11
CA GLY A 320 50.59 -52.54 -17.32
C GLY A 320 50.05 -51.29 -18.03
N LYS A 321 50.76 -50.76 -19.03
CA LYS A 321 50.46 -50.78 -20.49
C LYS A 321 49.06 -50.30 -20.93
N LYS A 322 49.08 -49.11 -21.56
CA LYS A 322 48.14 -48.59 -22.58
C LYS A 322 47.71 -49.67 -23.58
N LYS A 323 46.42 -49.71 -23.90
CA LYS A 323 45.89 -50.37 -25.09
C LYS A 323 44.93 -49.44 -25.81
N THR A 324 45.39 -48.98 -26.98
CA THR A 324 44.65 -48.31 -28.05
C THR A 324 43.61 -49.28 -28.62
N LEU A 325 42.40 -48.80 -28.90
CA LEU A 325 41.37 -49.54 -29.62
C LEU A 325 41.15 -48.86 -30.97
N GLU A 326 41.49 -49.59 -32.03
CA GLU A 326 41.22 -49.25 -33.42
C GLU A 326 39.75 -49.50 -33.75
N VAL A 327 39.23 -48.64 -34.63
CA VAL A 327 37.92 -48.67 -35.26
C VAL A 327 38.05 -49.43 -36.58
N ASP A 328 37.16 -50.38 -36.83
CA ASP A 328 36.90 -50.90 -38.18
C ASP A 328 35.84 -50.05 -38.88
N LYS A 329 36.13 -49.81 -40.15
CA LYS A 329 35.40 -49.01 -41.13
C LYS A 329 34.17 -49.76 -41.62
N ASP A 330 33.14 -49.02 -42.03
CA ASP A 330 32.48 -49.26 -43.31
C ASP A 330 31.88 -47.96 -43.86
N GLU A 331 31.89 -47.90 -45.19
CA GLU A 331 31.73 -46.76 -46.09
C GLU A 331 30.26 -46.35 -46.29
N GLU A 332 29.97 -45.06 -46.45
CA GLU A 332 29.37 -44.54 -47.69
C GLU A 332 29.45 -43.00 -47.78
N ASN A 333 29.72 -42.56 -49.01
CA ASN A 333 29.93 -41.17 -49.44
C ASN A 333 28.65 -40.32 -49.37
N GLU A 334 28.77 -39.04 -49.04
CA GLU A 334 28.53 -37.95 -50.01
C GLU A 334 28.99 -36.59 -49.47
N ALA A 335 29.59 -35.81 -50.36
CA ALA A 335 30.13 -34.48 -50.10
C ALA A 335 29.06 -33.39 -50.30
N ARG A 336 29.05 -32.36 -49.44
CA ARG A 336 28.96 -30.93 -49.82
C ARG A 336 28.86 -29.96 -48.62
N ASP A 337 29.75 -28.96 -48.67
CA ASP A 337 29.59 -27.54 -48.34
C ASP A 337 28.88 -27.03 -47.07
N ASN A 338 29.69 -26.29 -46.29
CA ASN A 338 29.41 -25.02 -45.60
C ASN A 338 28.03 -24.77 -44.96
N LYS A 339 27.98 -24.82 -43.61
CA LYS A 339 27.39 -23.74 -42.79
C LYS A 339 27.85 -23.85 -41.33
N MET A 340 28.55 -22.83 -40.84
CA MET A 340 28.74 -22.62 -39.39
C MET A 340 27.37 -22.42 -38.73
N VAL A 341 26.97 -23.36 -37.89
CA VAL A 341 25.79 -23.23 -37.03
C VAL A 341 26.23 -22.54 -35.73
N LYS A 342 25.89 -21.25 -35.61
CA LYS A 342 25.60 -20.63 -34.31
C LYS A 342 24.30 -21.26 -33.82
N GLY A 343 24.29 -21.93 -32.67
CA GLY A 343 23.05 -22.41 -32.06
C GLY A 343 23.22 -23.63 -31.17
N ALA A 344 23.63 -23.41 -29.93
CA ALA A 344 23.30 -24.26 -28.79
C ALA A 344 23.56 -23.44 -27.50
N GLY A 345 22.74 -22.41 -27.30
CA GLY A 345 22.65 -21.72 -26.02
C GLY A 345 21.97 -22.63 -25.00
N PHE A 346 22.64 -22.85 -23.88
CA PHE A 346 22.18 -23.63 -22.73
C PHE A 346 20.84 -23.09 -22.17
N SER A 347 19.73 -23.75 -22.49
CA SER A 347 18.41 -23.54 -21.87
C SER A 347 18.22 -24.49 -20.68
N LEU A 348 18.95 -24.26 -19.60
CA LEU A 348 18.81 -24.99 -18.33
C LEU A 348 18.45 -24.06 -17.14
N PHE A 349 18.20 -22.78 -17.39
CA PHE A 349 17.99 -21.78 -16.33
C PHE A 349 16.52 -21.62 -15.87
N ASN A 350 15.52 -21.91 -16.71
CA ASN A 350 14.12 -21.69 -16.34
C ASN A 350 13.49 -22.80 -15.49
N THR A 351 14.06 -24.01 -15.47
CA THR A 351 13.43 -25.16 -14.79
C THR A 351 13.59 -25.16 -13.26
N PHE A 352 14.44 -24.29 -12.71
CA PHE A 352 14.67 -24.22 -11.26
C PHE A 352 13.79 -23.21 -10.53
N SER A 353 13.18 -22.23 -11.23
CA SER A 353 12.34 -21.21 -10.58
C SER A 353 10.97 -21.76 -10.17
N THR A 354 10.45 -22.75 -10.89
CA THR A 354 9.09 -23.28 -10.67
C THR A 354 9.00 -24.25 -9.50
N ALA A 355 10.12 -24.85 -9.07
CA ALA A 355 10.14 -25.84 -7.98
C ALA A 355 10.23 -25.24 -6.56
N MET A 356 10.25 -23.90 -6.42
CA MET A 356 10.32 -23.22 -5.11
C MET A 356 9.16 -22.25 -4.87
N ALA A 357 8.12 -22.31 -5.70
CA ALA A 357 6.92 -21.46 -5.60
C ALA A 357 5.71 -22.22 -4.99
N GLU A 358 5.96 -23.24 -4.16
CA GLU A 358 4.89 -23.77 -3.31
C GLU A 358 4.65 -22.75 -2.20
N SER A 359 3.43 -22.22 -2.16
CA SER A 359 2.87 -21.38 -1.10
C SER A 359 3.19 -22.01 0.26
N GLU A 360 4.24 -21.54 0.92
CA GLU A 360 4.52 -21.91 2.31
C GLU A 360 3.43 -21.28 3.16
N VAL A 361 2.46 -22.12 3.51
CA VAL A 361 1.45 -21.88 4.54
C VAL A 361 2.14 -21.26 5.76
N PRO A 362 1.53 -20.27 6.45
CA PRO A 362 2.00 -19.80 7.75
C PRO A 362 2.43 -21.00 8.59
N ILE A 363 3.50 -20.89 9.40
CA ILE A 363 3.99 -22.03 10.18
C ILE A 363 2.87 -22.47 11.14
N ILE A 364 2.04 -23.43 10.72
CA ILE A 364 0.98 -24.00 11.55
C ILE A 364 1.69 -24.83 12.60
N ILE A 365 1.62 -24.35 13.84
CA ILE A 365 2.08 -25.11 15.00
C ILE A 365 0.93 -26.06 15.33
N SER A 366 1.17 -27.37 15.31
CA SER A 366 0.17 -28.30 15.84
C SER A 366 0.02 -28.02 17.34
N GLU A 367 -1.22 -27.84 17.79
CA GLU A 367 -1.55 -27.56 19.20
C GLU A 367 -1.07 -28.65 20.16
N ASP A 368 -0.90 -29.88 19.65
CA ASP A 368 -0.39 -31.04 20.40
C ASP A 368 1.13 -31.00 20.73
N THR A 369 1.80 -29.86 20.57
CA THR A 369 3.22 -29.76 20.93
C THR A 369 3.38 -29.62 22.44
N ASN A 370 4.20 -30.50 23.04
CA ASN A 370 4.58 -30.42 24.45
C ASN A 370 5.15 -29.03 24.77
N SER A 371 4.31 -28.23 25.45
CA SER A 371 4.56 -26.82 25.74
C SER A 371 4.93 -26.64 27.20
N VAL A 372 5.90 -25.76 27.48
CA VAL A 372 6.27 -25.38 28.85
C VAL A 372 6.33 -23.87 29.00
N TYR A 373 5.83 -23.40 30.14
CA TYR A 373 5.86 -22.00 30.52
C TYR A 373 7.08 -21.75 31.41
N VAL A 374 7.89 -20.75 31.06
CA VAL A 374 9.14 -20.46 31.77
C VAL A 374 9.23 -18.99 32.16
N SER A 375 9.62 -18.73 33.41
CA SER A 375 9.81 -17.38 33.96
C SER A 375 11.22 -17.15 34.50
N THR A 376 12.10 -18.16 34.45
CA THR A 376 13.45 -18.08 35.01
C THR A 376 14.50 -18.56 34.02
N PRO A 377 15.75 -18.08 34.11
CA PRO A 377 16.86 -18.55 33.26
C PRO A 377 17.13 -20.05 33.39
N SER A 378 17.00 -20.64 34.59
CA SER A 378 17.16 -22.09 34.76
C SER A 378 16.07 -22.85 34.04
N GLY A 379 14.80 -22.49 34.27
CA GLY A 379 13.67 -23.15 33.62
C GLY A 379 13.73 -23.04 32.09
N PHE A 380 14.17 -21.90 31.57
CA PHE A 380 14.42 -21.72 30.14
C PHE A 380 15.54 -22.64 29.61
N ASN A 381 16.67 -22.75 30.32
CA ASN A 381 17.77 -23.65 29.92
C ASN A 381 17.34 -25.12 29.95
N ASP A 382 16.61 -25.52 31.00
CA ASP A 382 16.11 -26.89 31.18
C ASP A 382 15.11 -27.26 30.07
N ALA A 383 14.20 -26.34 29.73
CA ALA A 383 13.24 -26.49 28.64
C ALA A 383 13.91 -26.57 27.26
N LEU A 384 14.92 -25.73 27.00
CA LEU A 384 15.70 -25.80 25.76
C LEU A 384 16.45 -27.13 25.60
N GLY A 385 17.01 -27.63 26.70
CA GLY A 385 17.77 -28.87 26.73
C GLY A 385 16.93 -30.14 26.74
N SER A 386 15.63 -30.05 27.00
CA SER A 386 14.71 -31.19 26.98
C SER A 386 14.32 -31.58 25.56
N LYS A 387 14.44 -32.87 25.22
CA LYS A 387 13.92 -33.43 23.96
C LYS A 387 12.41 -33.42 23.90
N ASP A 388 11.77 -33.64 25.04
CA ASP A 388 10.32 -33.83 25.11
C ASP A 388 9.56 -32.51 25.05
N VAL A 389 10.25 -31.36 25.16
CA VAL A 389 9.65 -30.03 25.10
C VAL A 389 9.85 -29.46 23.70
N GLU A 390 8.79 -29.10 22.99
CA GLU A 390 8.94 -28.51 21.63
C GLU A 390 8.58 -27.04 21.58
N ARG A 391 7.75 -26.56 22.53
CA ARG A 391 7.36 -25.16 22.64
C ARG A 391 7.69 -24.61 24.03
N ILE A 392 8.34 -23.46 24.04
CA ILE A 392 8.73 -22.73 25.25
C ILE A 392 8.03 -21.38 25.21
N ILE A 393 7.17 -21.10 26.19
CA ILE A 393 6.41 -19.86 26.29
C ILE A 393 6.98 -19.04 27.45
N LEU A 394 7.44 -17.81 27.17
CA LEU A 394 7.99 -16.95 28.20
C LEU A 394 6.89 -16.29 29.02
N MET A 395 6.96 -16.44 30.33
CA MET A 395 6.07 -15.76 31.29
C MET A 395 6.72 -14.51 31.89
N ASP A 396 8.05 -14.41 31.80
CA ASP A 396 8.82 -13.26 32.28
C ASP A 396 10.07 -13.05 31.40
N HIS A 397 10.76 -11.93 31.59
CA HIS A 397 12.03 -11.62 30.94
C HIS A 397 13.13 -12.59 31.41
N ILE A 398 13.78 -13.26 30.46
CA ILE A 398 14.83 -14.24 30.74
C ILE A 398 16.20 -13.57 30.66
N GLN A 399 16.80 -13.37 31.84
CA GLN A 399 18.07 -12.67 31.99
C GLN A 399 19.25 -13.64 32.13
N GLN A 400 20.24 -13.50 31.26
CA GLN A 400 21.49 -14.27 31.28
C GLN A 400 21.31 -15.80 31.22
N PRO A 401 20.42 -16.37 30.37
CA PRO A 401 20.37 -17.81 30.22
C PRO A 401 21.69 -18.35 29.68
N LYS A 402 21.99 -19.60 30.03
CA LYS A 402 23.25 -20.29 29.71
C LYS A 402 22.93 -21.68 29.18
N PRO A 403 22.20 -21.77 28.05
CA PRO A 403 21.84 -23.07 27.51
C PRO A 403 23.13 -23.80 27.11
N SER A 404 23.31 -25.00 27.64
CA SER A 404 24.43 -25.87 27.30
C SER A 404 24.13 -26.78 26.12
N VAL A 405 22.85 -27.06 25.88
CA VAL A 405 22.36 -27.92 24.80
C VAL A 405 20.96 -27.45 24.39
N VAL A 406 20.63 -27.63 23.11
CA VAL A 406 19.26 -27.52 22.60
C VAL A 406 18.92 -28.84 21.96
N GLU A 407 17.90 -29.52 22.45
CA GLU A 407 17.46 -30.82 21.94
C GLU A 407 15.98 -30.76 21.58
N SER A 408 15.50 -31.63 20.69
CA SER A 408 14.09 -31.72 20.30
C SER A 408 13.80 -33.18 19.95
N GLU A 409 12.58 -33.67 20.10
CA GLU A 409 12.23 -35.02 19.66
C GLU A 409 11.96 -35.04 18.14
N THR A 410 11.25 -34.02 17.68
CA THR A 410 10.80 -33.83 16.30
C THR A 410 11.84 -33.14 15.40
N GLY A 411 12.88 -32.55 16.02
CA GLY A 411 13.83 -31.68 15.34
C GLY A 411 13.35 -30.22 15.18
N LYS A 412 12.20 -29.87 15.75
CA LYS A 412 11.62 -28.52 15.75
C LYS A 412 11.57 -27.95 17.16
N LYS A 413 12.14 -26.76 17.38
CA LYS A 413 12.03 -26.05 18.67
C LYS A 413 11.41 -24.68 18.48
N ILE A 414 10.42 -24.33 19.31
CA ILE A 414 9.70 -23.06 19.26
C ILE A 414 9.94 -22.29 20.56
N ILE A 415 10.34 -21.04 20.43
CA ILE A 415 10.49 -20.08 21.52
C ILE A 415 9.46 -18.96 21.26
N ASP A 416 8.40 -18.96 22.05
CA ASP A 416 7.35 -17.96 22.03
C ASP A 416 7.62 -16.92 23.12
N GLY A 417 8.02 -15.72 22.70
CA GLY A 417 8.40 -14.66 23.61
C GLY A 417 7.26 -14.11 24.43
N ASN A 418 6.01 -14.19 23.94
CA ASN A 418 4.86 -13.59 24.60
C ASN A 418 5.12 -12.12 25.04
N GLY A 419 5.79 -11.34 24.18
CA GLY A 419 6.21 -9.96 24.43
C GLY A 419 7.39 -9.78 25.39
N LYS A 420 7.92 -10.87 25.97
CA LYS A 420 9.06 -10.85 26.90
C LYS A 420 10.40 -10.88 26.17
N SER A 421 11.47 -10.59 26.90
CA SER A 421 12.82 -10.52 26.35
C SER A 421 13.72 -11.68 26.77
N ILE A 422 14.72 -11.99 25.94
CA ILE A 422 15.82 -12.89 26.27
C ILE A 422 17.14 -12.11 26.16
N ASP A 423 17.87 -11.97 27.27
CA ASP A 423 19.13 -11.23 27.34
C ASP A 423 20.33 -12.15 27.56
N LEU A 424 21.13 -12.37 26.51
CA LEU A 424 22.37 -13.14 26.57
C LEU A 424 23.57 -12.23 26.89
N VAL A 425 24.16 -12.39 28.06
CA VAL A 425 25.40 -11.69 28.43
C VAL A 425 26.58 -12.65 28.51
N ASN A 426 27.81 -12.11 28.43
CA ASN A 426 29.06 -12.85 28.64
C ASN A 426 29.32 -13.96 27.59
N SER A 427 29.15 -13.64 26.31
CA SER A 427 29.43 -14.54 25.19
C SER A 427 28.59 -15.84 25.17
N THR A 428 27.46 -15.87 25.89
CA THR A 428 26.51 -16.97 25.77
C THR A 428 25.76 -16.88 24.44
N MET A 429 25.24 -18.03 23.97
CA MET A 429 24.55 -18.19 22.69
C MET A 429 23.39 -19.16 22.94
N ILE A 430 22.23 -18.99 22.29
CA ILE A 430 21.12 -19.97 22.43
C ILE A 430 21.50 -21.30 21.79
N LEU A 431 21.98 -21.23 20.56
CA LEU A 431 22.54 -22.36 19.85
C LEU A 431 24.06 -22.26 19.98
N ASN A 432 24.68 -23.19 20.68
CA ASN A 432 26.14 -23.34 20.73
C ASN A 432 26.51 -24.77 20.34
N ASN A 433 26.35 -25.09 19.06
CA ASN A 433 26.80 -26.37 18.52
C ASN A 433 28.25 -26.23 18.02
N SER A 434 29.18 -26.12 18.98
CA SER A 434 30.57 -26.47 18.68
C SER A 434 30.63 -27.99 18.40
N ARG A 435 31.61 -28.46 17.63
CA ARG A 435 31.76 -29.84 17.12
C ARG A 435 31.58 -31.00 18.12
N VAL A 436 31.46 -30.71 19.42
CA VAL A 436 31.27 -31.65 20.51
C VAL A 436 29.78 -31.88 20.87
N PHE A 437 28.87 -30.96 20.52
CA PHE A 437 27.45 -31.00 20.94
C PHE A 437 26.48 -30.97 19.76
N ASN A 438 26.24 -32.13 19.14
CA ASN A 438 25.24 -32.26 18.07
C ASN A 438 23.83 -31.98 18.61
N THR A 439 23.27 -30.80 18.35
CA THR A 439 21.82 -30.60 18.40
C THR A 439 21.16 -31.30 17.21
N ASN A 440 20.02 -31.96 17.44
CA ASN A 440 19.17 -32.52 16.39
C ASN A 440 18.09 -31.54 15.91
N VAL A 441 18.08 -30.30 16.40
CA VAL A 441 17.15 -29.26 15.95
C VAL A 441 17.52 -28.80 14.54
N THR A 442 16.65 -29.12 13.59
CA THR A 442 16.73 -28.68 12.19
C THR A 442 15.82 -27.49 11.89
N GLU A 443 14.81 -27.24 12.72
CA GLU A 443 13.89 -26.11 12.61
C GLU A 443 13.80 -25.37 13.94
N MET A 444 14.06 -24.07 13.95
CA MET A 444 13.93 -23.24 15.14
C MET A 444 13.05 -22.04 14.85
N VAL A 445 12.00 -21.86 15.63
CA VAL A 445 11.09 -20.71 15.53
C VAL A 445 11.27 -19.84 16.76
N ILE A 446 11.51 -18.54 16.57
CA ILE A 446 11.57 -17.55 17.64
C ILE A 446 10.60 -16.44 17.28
N ARG A 447 9.61 -16.18 18.13
CA ARG A 447 8.57 -15.20 17.82
C ARG A 447 8.20 -14.29 18.98
N ASN A 448 7.62 -13.14 18.66
CA ASN A 448 7.00 -12.22 19.62
C ASN A 448 7.91 -11.87 20.81
N THR A 449 9.19 -11.60 20.56
CA THR A 449 10.20 -11.43 21.61
C THR A 449 11.20 -10.32 21.31
N ASN A 450 11.79 -9.78 22.37
CA ASN A 450 12.98 -8.91 22.28
C ASN A 450 14.23 -9.72 22.59
N LEU A 451 15.19 -9.75 21.68
CA LEU A 451 16.44 -10.48 21.83
C LEU A 451 17.58 -9.50 22.09
N LEU A 452 18.38 -9.75 23.13
CA LEU A 452 19.56 -8.96 23.44
C LEU A 452 20.78 -9.89 23.52
N THR A 453 21.91 -9.42 23.00
CA THR A 453 23.19 -10.09 23.21
C THR A 453 24.33 -9.09 23.22
N THR A 454 25.33 -9.34 24.07
CA THR A 454 26.61 -8.62 24.01
C THR A 454 27.69 -9.41 23.28
N ASN A 455 27.31 -10.49 22.60
CA ASN A 455 28.24 -11.37 21.89
C ASN A 455 28.47 -10.85 20.47
N ASP A 456 29.70 -10.43 20.17
CA ASP A 456 30.14 -9.98 18.86
C ASP A 456 31.26 -10.87 18.27
N ASP A 457 31.48 -12.06 18.84
CA ASP A 457 32.51 -13.01 18.40
C ASP A 457 32.35 -13.33 16.92
N THR A 458 33.45 -13.50 16.17
CA THR A 458 33.44 -13.79 14.72
C THR A 458 32.50 -14.90 14.29
N ASP A 459 32.49 -15.99 15.05
CA ASP A 459 31.69 -17.17 14.76
C ASP A 459 30.44 -17.27 15.65
N GLY A 460 30.20 -16.25 16.50
CA GLY A 460 29.22 -16.27 17.58
C GLY A 460 27.91 -15.53 17.30
N GLY A 461 27.45 -14.76 18.29
CA GLY A 461 26.20 -13.98 18.26
C GLY A 461 25.11 -14.59 19.13
N PHE A 462 23.87 -14.13 18.97
CA PHE A 462 22.73 -14.75 19.67
C PHE A 462 22.50 -16.20 19.21
N ILE A 463 22.73 -16.47 17.91
CA ILE A 463 22.62 -17.79 17.28
C ILE A 463 23.98 -18.24 16.73
N LYS A 464 24.45 -19.43 17.10
CA LYS A 464 25.61 -20.08 16.48
C LYS A 464 25.34 -21.54 16.11
N LYS A 465 25.56 -21.90 14.84
CA LYS A 465 25.47 -23.31 14.41
C LYS A 465 26.51 -23.65 13.34
N GLU A 466 27.46 -24.53 13.66
CA GLU A 466 28.63 -24.78 12.80
C GLU A 466 28.50 -26.02 11.89
N THR A 467 27.78 -27.06 12.32
CA THR A 467 27.96 -28.43 11.76
C THR A 467 26.77 -28.97 10.96
N HIS A 468 25.59 -28.39 11.11
CA HIS A 468 24.37 -28.84 10.42
C HIS A 468 23.52 -27.65 10.00
N SER A 469 22.90 -27.71 8.83
CA SER A 469 21.87 -26.76 8.42
C SER A 469 20.69 -26.76 9.41
N ALA A 470 20.22 -25.58 9.79
CA ALA A 470 18.89 -25.36 10.35
C ALA A 470 18.13 -24.36 9.49
N ASN A 471 16.81 -24.43 9.55
CA ASN A 471 15.94 -23.32 9.19
C ASN A 471 15.59 -22.59 10.48
N ILE A 472 15.98 -21.32 10.56
CA ILE A 472 15.68 -20.45 11.68
C ILE A 472 14.59 -19.48 11.22
N HIS A 473 13.52 -19.35 11.97
CA HIS A 473 12.37 -18.52 11.67
C HIS A 473 12.25 -17.46 12.75
N LEU A 474 12.29 -16.18 12.36
CA LEU A 474 12.07 -15.04 13.23
C LEU A 474 10.77 -14.36 12.84
N GLU A 475 9.87 -14.21 13.80
CA GLU A 475 8.54 -13.60 13.60
C GLU A 475 8.27 -12.54 14.66
N ASN A 476 8.06 -11.28 14.25
CA ASN A 476 7.83 -10.18 15.18
C ASN A 476 8.94 -10.04 16.24
N VAL A 477 10.20 -10.15 15.80
CA VAL A 477 11.37 -10.10 16.67
C VAL A 477 12.04 -8.73 16.62
N ASN A 478 12.31 -8.15 17.79
CA ASN A 478 13.22 -7.01 17.91
C ASN A 478 14.56 -7.50 18.48
N PHE A 479 15.65 -7.24 17.78
CA PHE A 479 17.00 -7.57 18.22
C PHE A 479 17.76 -6.29 18.56
N ASP A 480 18.32 -6.26 19.77
CA ASP A 480 19.23 -5.25 20.32
C ASP A 480 18.71 -3.79 20.41
N THR A 481 17.39 -3.57 20.37
CA THR A 481 16.78 -2.22 20.43
C THR A 481 17.03 -1.46 21.74
N GLY A 482 17.47 -2.12 22.81
CA GLY A 482 17.66 -1.53 24.15
C GLY A 482 19.09 -1.49 24.69
N ASN A 483 20.09 -1.96 23.94
CA ASN A 483 21.39 -2.33 24.54
C ASN A 483 22.44 -1.19 24.63
N ASN A 484 22.01 0.08 24.60
CA ASN A 484 22.82 1.28 24.90
C ASN A 484 24.25 1.28 24.31
N GLY A 485 24.43 0.71 23.12
CA GLY A 485 25.70 0.71 22.40
C GLY A 485 26.74 -0.34 22.77
N LYS A 486 26.34 -1.47 23.34
CA LYS A 486 27.22 -2.65 23.39
C LYS A 486 27.29 -3.34 22.02
N ASN A 487 28.43 -3.98 21.74
CA ASN A 487 28.58 -4.77 20.53
C ASN A 487 27.70 -6.02 20.63
N GLY A 488 26.92 -6.30 19.58
CA GLY A 488 26.08 -7.46 19.48
C GLY A 488 25.85 -7.82 18.02
N LYS A 489 25.75 -9.12 17.74
CA LYS A 489 25.38 -9.62 16.41
C LYS A 489 24.31 -10.71 16.52
N LEU A 490 23.42 -10.79 15.54
CA LEU A 490 22.29 -11.72 15.61
C LEU A 490 22.76 -13.18 15.56
N GLY A 491 23.75 -13.49 14.73
CA GLY A 491 24.30 -14.84 14.71
C GLY A 491 25.15 -15.19 13.49
N SER A 492 25.75 -16.37 13.58
CA SER A 492 26.56 -16.97 12.51
C SER A 492 26.27 -18.46 12.38
N SER A 493 25.78 -18.85 11.20
CA SER A 493 25.56 -20.24 10.83
C SER A 493 25.67 -20.46 9.32
N TRP A 494 26.83 -20.97 8.90
CA TRP A 494 27.24 -21.02 7.49
C TRP A 494 26.48 -22.04 6.64
N GLU A 495 25.74 -22.96 7.28
CA GLU A 495 24.89 -23.93 6.59
C GLU A 495 23.39 -23.67 6.76
N SER A 496 23.01 -22.70 7.60
CA SER A 496 21.60 -22.45 7.94
C SER A 496 20.97 -21.35 7.12
N THR A 497 19.67 -21.46 6.93
CA THR A 497 18.81 -20.42 6.38
C THR A 497 18.13 -19.70 7.52
N ILE A 498 18.08 -18.37 7.44
CA ILE A 498 17.29 -17.53 8.35
C ILE A 498 16.12 -16.91 7.59
N ASN A 499 14.94 -16.99 8.19
CA ASN A 499 13.66 -16.61 7.62
C ASN A 499 13.04 -15.52 8.50
N PHE A 500 12.52 -14.46 7.88
CA PHE A 500 11.84 -13.36 8.56
C PHE A 500 10.36 -13.30 8.15
N TYR A 501 9.48 -13.31 9.16
CA TYR A 501 8.02 -13.20 9.04
C TYR A 501 7.52 -12.03 9.90
N GLY A 502 6.35 -11.47 9.59
CA GLY A 502 5.81 -10.34 10.35
C GLY A 502 6.74 -9.12 10.33
N SER A 503 6.85 -8.39 11.44
CA SER A 503 7.66 -7.16 11.55
C SER A 503 8.92 -7.36 12.41
N ASN A 504 10.10 -7.36 11.80
CA ASN A 504 11.37 -7.57 12.51
C ASN A 504 12.26 -6.32 12.46
N ILE A 505 12.86 -5.99 13.60
CA ILE A 505 13.82 -4.88 13.73
C ILE A 505 15.13 -5.45 14.27
N ILE A 506 16.20 -5.43 13.49
CA ILE A 506 17.49 -6.03 13.81
C ILE A 506 18.56 -4.95 13.90
N ASN A 507 18.94 -4.57 15.13
CA ASN A 507 20.05 -3.66 15.35
C ASN A 507 21.30 -4.44 15.71
N THR A 508 22.40 -4.24 14.99
CA THR A 508 23.67 -4.92 15.25
C THR A 508 24.78 -3.89 15.35
N ARG A 509 25.82 -4.21 16.10
CA ARG A 509 27.00 -3.34 16.30
C ARG A 509 28.26 -4.17 16.17
N SER A 510 28.34 -4.93 15.09
CA SER A 510 29.43 -5.89 14.90
C SER A 510 30.55 -5.28 14.08
N SER A 511 31.78 -5.39 14.59
CA SER A 511 32.97 -4.98 13.86
C SER A 511 33.26 -5.87 12.63
N GLN A 512 32.56 -7.01 12.49
CA GLN A 512 32.82 -7.98 11.44
C GLN A 512 31.60 -8.25 10.56
N ASN A 513 30.49 -8.67 11.16
CA ASN A 513 29.21 -8.84 10.47
C ASN A 513 28.02 -8.79 11.44
N GLY A 514 26.91 -8.18 11.02
CA GLY A 514 25.65 -8.23 11.77
C GLY A 514 25.05 -9.65 11.78
N MET A 515 25.14 -10.32 10.62
CA MET A 515 24.62 -11.67 10.40
C MET A 515 25.50 -12.45 9.42
N ALA A 516 25.73 -13.74 9.68
CA ALA A 516 26.45 -14.63 8.76
C ALA A 516 25.69 -15.95 8.53
N PHE A 517 24.87 -16.02 7.49
CA PHE A 517 24.04 -17.19 7.18
C PHE A 517 24.26 -17.65 5.73
N LYS A 518 23.88 -18.90 5.42
CA LYS A 518 23.92 -19.40 4.04
C LYS A 518 22.95 -18.63 3.16
N GLN A 519 21.73 -18.47 3.64
CA GLN A 519 20.63 -17.83 2.94
C GLN A 519 19.80 -17.01 3.92
N VAL A 520 19.33 -15.86 3.47
CA VAL A 520 18.41 -14.99 4.20
C VAL A 520 17.13 -14.88 3.37
N ILE A 521 15.97 -15.14 3.97
CA ILE A 521 14.67 -15.07 3.30
C ILE A 521 13.77 -14.11 4.08
N VAL A 522 13.27 -13.07 3.42
CA VAL A 522 12.19 -12.21 3.93
C VAL A 522 10.90 -12.63 3.24
N HIS A 523 9.94 -13.11 4.01
CA HIS A 523 8.71 -13.71 3.50
C HIS A 523 7.72 -12.68 2.97
N GLU A 524 6.68 -13.15 2.28
CA GLU A 524 5.66 -12.30 1.65
C GLU A 524 4.96 -11.42 2.69
N GLY A 525 4.82 -10.12 2.38
CA GLY A 525 4.22 -9.13 3.28
C GLY A 525 5.06 -8.78 4.53
N ALA A 526 6.18 -9.45 4.77
CA ALA A 526 7.01 -9.21 5.94
C ALA A 526 7.73 -7.85 5.87
N LYS A 527 7.99 -7.28 7.05
CA LYS A 527 8.80 -6.07 7.22
C LYS A 527 10.11 -6.43 7.92
N LEU A 528 11.23 -6.03 7.34
CA LEU A 528 12.55 -6.17 7.94
C LEU A 528 13.26 -4.83 7.94
N THR A 529 13.62 -4.36 9.13
CA THR A 529 14.50 -3.21 9.30
C THR A 529 15.79 -3.70 9.95
N LEU A 530 16.92 -3.64 9.24
CA LEU A 530 18.23 -4.04 9.75
C LEU A 530 19.18 -2.85 9.75
N HIS A 531 19.70 -2.51 10.92
CA HIS A 531 20.74 -1.49 11.09
C HIS A 531 22.00 -2.14 11.64
N ASN A 532 23.12 -2.08 10.91
CA ASN A 532 24.43 -2.44 11.45
C ASN A 532 25.27 -1.17 11.66
N GLU A 533 25.39 -0.74 12.92
CA GLU A 533 26.21 0.41 13.29
C GLU A 533 27.71 0.06 13.41
N GLY A 534 28.06 -1.22 13.31
CA GLY A 534 29.45 -1.66 13.39
C GLY A 534 30.20 -1.53 12.06
N ASN A 535 31.54 -1.61 12.12
CA ASN A 535 32.41 -1.54 10.94
C ASN A 535 32.34 -2.78 10.02
N GLY A 536 31.56 -3.80 10.41
CA GLY A 536 31.34 -5.04 9.66
C GLY A 536 30.29 -4.94 8.56
N SER A 537 30.07 -6.02 7.82
CA SER A 537 28.96 -6.08 6.86
C SER A 537 27.62 -6.33 7.55
N ALA A 538 26.49 -5.84 7.02
CA ALA A 538 25.18 -6.24 7.56
C ALA A 538 24.96 -7.76 7.38
N PHE A 539 25.22 -8.25 6.17
CA PHE A 539 25.21 -9.67 5.83
C PHE A 539 26.59 -10.16 5.40
N LYS A 540 26.92 -11.39 5.81
CA LYS A 540 28.07 -12.13 5.30
C LYS A 540 27.63 -13.51 4.81
N PHE A 541 27.84 -13.78 3.54
CA PHE A 541 27.61 -15.10 2.95
C PHE A 541 28.96 -15.82 2.85
N GLU A 542 29.19 -16.77 3.75
CA GLU A 542 30.38 -17.62 3.76
C GLU A 542 30.05 -19.06 3.39
N ASN A 543 30.91 -19.69 2.60
CA ASN A 543 30.85 -21.12 2.36
C ASN A 543 32.21 -21.75 2.66
N HIS A 544 32.25 -22.54 3.74
CA HIS A 544 33.44 -23.31 4.12
C HIS A 544 33.37 -24.76 3.61
N PHE A 545 32.19 -25.24 3.20
CA PHE A 545 31.95 -26.64 2.89
C PHE A 545 31.68 -26.90 1.39
N LEU A 546 32.03 -28.08 0.92
CA LEU A 546 31.92 -28.51 -0.49
C LEU A 546 30.49 -28.74 -0.99
N ARG A 547 29.46 -28.27 -0.26
CA ARG A 547 28.08 -28.56 -0.63
C ARG A 547 27.57 -27.51 -1.62
N ASN A 548 27.11 -27.99 -2.76
CA ASN A 548 26.32 -27.17 -3.68
C ASN A 548 25.04 -26.74 -2.97
N GLY A 549 24.77 -25.43 -2.95
CA GLY A 549 23.58 -24.85 -2.34
C GLY A 549 23.32 -23.46 -2.89
N VAL A 550 22.09 -22.98 -2.74
CA VAL A 550 21.74 -21.59 -3.00
C VAL A 550 22.24 -20.75 -1.82
N PHE A 551 22.97 -19.69 -2.11
CA PHE A 551 23.42 -18.70 -1.14
C PHE A 551 22.82 -17.35 -1.52
N GLY A 552 22.57 -16.47 -0.54
CA GLY A 552 22.17 -15.09 -0.83
C GLY A 552 20.88 -14.66 -0.14
N LEU A 553 20.32 -13.57 -0.65
CA LEU A 553 19.17 -12.87 -0.08
C LEU A 553 17.94 -13.05 -0.96
N GLU A 554 16.85 -13.58 -0.41
CA GLU A 554 15.55 -13.67 -1.08
C GLU A 554 14.55 -12.76 -0.38
N ILE A 555 13.99 -11.81 -1.10
CA ILE A 555 12.97 -10.87 -0.64
C ILE A 555 11.70 -11.17 -1.44
N ARG A 556 10.71 -11.76 -0.77
CA ARG A 556 9.46 -12.21 -1.39
C ARG A 556 8.46 -11.07 -1.60
N LYS A 557 7.34 -11.38 -2.24
CA LYS A 557 6.35 -10.41 -2.71
C LYS A 557 5.86 -9.47 -1.61
N ASN A 558 5.53 -8.24 -1.98
CA ASN A 558 4.89 -7.24 -1.10
C ASN A 558 5.62 -6.97 0.24
N SER A 559 6.89 -7.38 0.38
CA SER A 559 7.67 -7.16 1.59
C SER A 559 8.29 -5.76 1.63
N ASN A 560 8.60 -5.27 2.82
CA ASN A 560 9.25 -3.98 3.04
C ASN A 560 10.57 -4.18 3.79
N VAL A 561 11.69 -3.97 3.10
CA VAL A 561 13.02 -4.24 3.61
C VAL A 561 13.86 -2.98 3.60
N GLU A 562 14.34 -2.57 4.76
CA GLU A 562 15.32 -1.51 4.92
C GLU A 562 16.56 -2.08 5.59
N ILE A 563 17.70 -2.03 4.90
CA ILE A 563 18.98 -2.49 5.43
C ILE A 563 19.95 -1.33 5.34
N SER A 564 20.53 -0.96 6.47
CA SER A 564 21.58 0.03 6.55
C SER A 564 22.81 -0.50 7.27
N SER A 565 23.98 -0.04 6.85
CA SER A 565 25.26 -0.41 7.46
C SER A 565 26.22 0.76 7.44
N GLU A 566 26.98 0.94 8.52
CA GLU A 566 28.08 1.90 8.55
C GLU A 566 29.19 1.50 7.58
N SER A 567 29.34 0.21 7.33
CA SER A 567 30.27 -0.35 6.36
C SER A 567 29.47 -0.99 5.21
N LYS A 568 29.72 -2.26 4.91
CA LYS A 568 29.12 -2.96 3.76
C LYS A 568 27.71 -3.45 4.11
N ILE A 569 26.83 -3.52 3.13
CA ILE A 569 25.55 -4.23 3.27
C ILE A 569 25.78 -5.74 3.16
N LEU A 570 26.56 -6.15 2.18
CA LEU A 570 26.74 -7.56 1.86
C LEU A 570 28.19 -7.83 1.53
N GLU A 571 28.74 -8.86 2.17
CA GLU A 571 30.05 -9.41 1.86
C GLU A 571 29.88 -10.89 1.51
N THR A 572 30.45 -11.31 0.39
CA THR A 572 30.57 -12.73 0.03
C THR A 572 32.01 -13.14 0.21
N ASN A 573 32.27 -14.18 1.00
CA ASN A 573 33.63 -14.72 1.16
C ASN A 573 33.56 -16.22 0.92
N LEU A 574 33.68 -16.59 -0.35
CA LEU A 574 33.60 -18.00 -0.77
C LEU A 574 35.00 -18.49 -1.11
N THR A 575 35.53 -19.36 -0.26
CA THR A 575 36.88 -19.92 -0.39
C THR A 575 37.04 -20.87 -1.59
N ARG A 576 35.96 -21.22 -2.29
CA ARG A 576 35.97 -22.25 -3.35
C ARG A 576 35.25 -21.82 -4.62
N LEU A 577 35.85 -22.26 -5.73
CA LEU A 577 35.36 -22.05 -7.09
C LEU A 577 34.06 -22.84 -7.33
N GLY A 578 33.00 -22.15 -7.76
CA GLY A 578 31.77 -22.76 -8.26
C GLY A 578 30.48 -22.44 -7.49
N SER A 579 30.59 -21.94 -6.25
CA SER A 579 29.41 -21.42 -5.56
C SER A 579 28.84 -20.19 -6.28
N ARG A 580 27.53 -20.03 -6.22
CA ARG A 580 26.81 -18.88 -6.78
C ARG A 580 25.95 -18.26 -5.69
N VAL A 581 26.02 -16.94 -5.58
CA VAL A 581 25.12 -16.17 -4.72
C VAL A 581 23.97 -15.65 -5.58
N LYS A 582 22.74 -15.96 -5.20
CA LYS A 582 21.53 -15.50 -5.87
C LYS A 582 20.78 -14.59 -4.90
N ASN A 583 20.67 -13.34 -5.28
CA ASN A 583 19.84 -12.35 -4.62
C ASN A 583 18.55 -12.18 -5.44
N ILE A 584 17.38 -12.36 -4.84
CA ILE A 584 16.07 -12.32 -5.50
C ILE A 584 15.22 -11.27 -4.80
N ILE A 585 14.58 -10.39 -5.57
CA ILE A 585 13.60 -9.42 -5.12
C ILE A 585 12.35 -9.60 -6.00
N GLN A 586 11.24 -10.00 -5.38
CA GLN A 586 10.01 -10.38 -6.08
C GLN A 586 8.98 -9.23 -6.17
N ASP A 587 7.86 -9.52 -6.83
CA ASP A 587 6.80 -8.56 -7.19
C ASP A 587 6.28 -7.76 -5.99
N GLY A 588 6.12 -6.45 -6.17
CA GLY A 588 5.56 -5.53 -5.17
C GLY A 588 6.48 -5.23 -3.99
N ALA A 589 7.64 -5.88 -3.85
CA ALA A 589 8.57 -5.62 -2.77
C ALA A 589 9.15 -4.19 -2.82
N GLN A 590 9.35 -3.60 -1.64
CA GLN A 590 10.04 -2.33 -1.45
C GLN A 590 11.33 -2.58 -0.66
N VAL A 591 12.48 -2.26 -1.24
CA VAL A 591 13.80 -2.57 -0.70
C VAL A 591 14.70 -1.34 -0.72
N ILE A 592 15.31 -1.02 0.40
CA ILE A 592 16.28 0.08 0.54
C ILE A 592 17.56 -0.48 1.17
N PHE A 593 18.67 -0.37 0.45
CA PHE A 593 20.01 -0.67 0.92
C PHE A 593 20.81 0.63 1.07
N LYS A 594 21.26 0.94 2.29
CA LYS A 594 21.96 2.19 2.62
C LYS A 594 23.32 1.95 3.27
N GLY A 595 24.39 2.44 2.68
CA GLY A 595 25.74 2.40 3.25
C GLY A 595 26.22 3.81 3.60
N ASN A 596 26.73 4.03 4.81
CA ASN A 596 27.14 5.38 5.24
C ASN A 596 28.63 5.66 4.97
N HIS A 597 29.51 4.72 5.34
CA HIS A 597 30.97 4.91 5.27
C HIS A 597 31.71 3.81 4.51
N SER A 598 31.02 2.93 3.77
CA SER A 598 31.69 1.87 3.00
C SER A 598 32.39 2.38 1.75
N ASP A 599 33.55 1.80 1.46
CA ASP A 599 34.17 1.89 0.14
C ASP A 599 33.25 1.28 -0.93
N ASN A 600 32.57 0.18 -0.60
CA ASN A 600 31.61 -0.48 -1.48
C ASN A 600 30.41 -1.01 -0.70
N LEU A 601 29.20 -0.81 -1.22
CA LEU A 601 27.98 -1.30 -0.57
C LEU A 601 27.91 -2.84 -0.56
N PHE A 602 28.34 -3.47 -1.66
CA PHE A 602 28.42 -4.90 -1.87
C PHE A 602 29.87 -5.30 -2.20
N ASP A 603 30.45 -6.22 -1.42
CA ASP A 603 31.76 -6.81 -1.69
C ASP A 603 31.59 -8.26 -2.13
N ILE A 604 31.88 -8.50 -3.39
CA ILE A 604 31.54 -9.70 -4.14
C ILE A 604 32.82 -10.42 -4.55
N ASP A 605 33.11 -11.56 -3.93
CA ASP A 605 34.26 -12.41 -4.22
C ASP A 605 33.88 -13.69 -4.99
N THR A 606 32.61 -13.79 -5.42
CA THR A 606 32.06 -14.96 -6.10
C THR A 606 31.02 -14.59 -7.15
N ASN A 607 30.64 -15.54 -8.01
CA ASN A 607 29.60 -15.33 -9.00
C ASN A 607 28.28 -14.98 -8.30
N THR A 608 27.78 -13.77 -8.55
CA THR A 608 26.61 -13.22 -7.86
C THR A 608 25.59 -12.74 -8.88
N SER A 609 24.34 -13.15 -8.73
CA SER A 609 23.25 -12.69 -9.57
C SER A 609 22.20 -11.98 -8.73
N PHE A 610 21.76 -10.81 -9.17
CA PHE A 610 20.60 -10.10 -8.65
C PHE A 610 19.45 -10.27 -9.62
N MET A 611 18.31 -10.76 -9.15
CA MET A 611 17.08 -10.94 -9.91
C MET A 611 16.02 -10.04 -9.29
N VAL A 612 15.55 -9.05 -10.03
CA VAL A 612 14.53 -8.09 -9.56
C VAL A 612 13.34 -8.17 -10.50
N THR A 613 12.17 -8.55 -9.99
CA THR A 613 10.95 -8.76 -10.77
C THR A 613 9.83 -7.90 -10.23
N ASN A 614 9.29 -6.99 -11.05
CA ASN A 614 8.20 -6.07 -10.68
C ASN A 614 8.30 -5.49 -9.25
N ALA A 615 9.48 -5.08 -8.79
CA ALA A 615 9.61 -4.56 -7.43
C ALA A 615 9.14 -3.10 -7.36
N LYS A 616 8.34 -2.73 -6.35
CA LYS A 616 7.82 -1.36 -6.17
C LYS A 616 8.94 -0.33 -6.17
N LEU A 617 9.97 -0.60 -5.38
CA LEU A 617 11.19 0.19 -5.31
C LEU A 617 12.34 -0.71 -4.85
N VAL A 618 13.48 -0.64 -5.51
CA VAL A 618 14.76 -1.15 -5.02
C VAL A 618 15.78 -0.04 -5.10
N SER A 619 16.14 0.53 -3.95
CA SER A 619 17.14 1.59 -3.85
C SER A 619 18.44 1.03 -3.29
N PHE A 620 19.52 1.24 -4.01
CA PHE A 620 20.89 1.03 -3.55
C PHE A 620 21.53 2.40 -3.38
N ASN A 621 21.93 2.77 -2.17
CA ASN A 621 22.50 4.08 -1.88
C ASN A 621 23.76 3.94 -1.02
N ASN A 622 24.92 4.28 -1.59
CA ASN A 622 26.14 4.48 -0.82
C ASN A 622 26.37 5.98 -0.61
N GLU A 623 26.19 6.44 0.63
CA GLU A 623 26.35 7.84 1.03
C GLU A 623 27.82 8.26 1.13
N ASN A 624 28.76 7.30 1.16
CA ASN A 624 30.18 7.63 1.13
C ASN A 624 30.52 8.36 -0.19
N PRO A 625 30.97 9.63 -0.13
CA PRO A 625 31.28 10.41 -1.31
C PRO A 625 32.55 9.94 -2.03
N ASN A 626 33.19 8.85 -1.61
CA ASN A 626 34.26 8.16 -2.33
C ASN A 626 33.93 6.71 -2.67
N GLY A 627 32.87 6.15 -2.09
CA GLY A 627 32.47 4.76 -2.28
C GLY A 627 31.77 4.49 -3.61
N GLY A 628 31.69 3.21 -3.96
CA GLY A 628 30.87 2.65 -5.04
C GLY A 628 29.78 1.73 -4.50
N LEU A 629 28.92 1.23 -5.37
CA LEU A 629 27.95 0.20 -4.99
C LEU A 629 28.60 -1.19 -4.91
N PHE A 630 29.49 -1.55 -5.83
CA PHE A 630 29.99 -2.91 -5.96
C PHE A 630 31.52 -2.96 -6.05
N SER A 631 32.13 -3.82 -5.25
CA SER A 631 33.50 -4.32 -5.44
C SER A 631 33.40 -5.77 -5.89
N VAL A 632 33.90 -6.07 -7.08
CA VAL A 632 33.87 -7.43 -7.64
C VAL A 632 35.31 -7.91 -7.79
N ARG A 633 35.74 -8.82 -6.90
CA ARG A 633 37.13 -9.31 -6.86
C ARG A 633 37.20 -10.81 -7.02
N GLY A 634 37.74 -11.24 -8.14
CA GLY A 634 38.04 -12.65 -8.36
C GLY A 634 39.08 -13.19 -7.38
N LEU A 635 38.75 -14.23 -6.62
CA LEU A 635 39.75 -14.95 -5.83
C LEU A 635 40.82 -15.55 -6.77
N PHE A 636 42.09 -15.28 -6.49
CA PHE A 636 43.24 -15.69 -7.32
C PHE A 636 43.23 -15.16 -8.76
N GLY A 637 42.57 -14.02 -9.01
CA GLY A 637 42.51 -13.40 -10.34
C GLY A 637 41.62 -14.16 -11.33
N ILE A 638 40.78 -15.08 -10.85
CA ILE A 638 39.78 -15.77 -11.66
C ILE A 638 38.63 -14.80 -11.89
N PRO A 639 38.25 -14.48 -13.13
CA PRO A 639 37.13 -13.58 -13.38
C PRO A 639 35.86 -14.17 -12.75
N ILE A 640 35.12 -13.31 -12.04
CA ILE A 640 33.81 -13.61 -11.49
C ILE A 640 32.79 -12.65 -12.12
N ASP A 641 31.57 -13.14 -12.26
CA ASP A 641 30.48 -12.37 -12.85
C ASP A 641 29.52 -11.87 -11.77
N ALA A 642 29.25 -10.57 -11.78
CA ALA A 642 28.14 -9.95 -11.07
C ALA A 642 27.08 -9.53 -12.09
N SER A 643 25.95 -10.25 -12.15
CA SER A 643 24.89 -10.02 -13.14
C SER A 643 23.59 -9.54 -12.51
N PHE A 644 22.90 -8.65 -13.20
CA PHE A 644 21.56 -8.19 -12.84
C PHE A 644 20.58 -8.64 -13.93
N GLU A 645 19.52 -9.31 -13.52
CA GLU A 645 18.37 -9.69 -14.32
C GLU A 645 17.17 -8.92 -13.79
N VAL A 646 16.69 -7.98 -14.59
CA VAL A 646 15.73 -6.98 -14.15
C VAL A 646 14.52 -7.03 -15.07
N TYR A 647 13.35 -7.29 -14.50
CA TYR A 647 12.08 -7.48 -15.21
C TYR A 647 11.07 -6.43 -14.77
N ASN A 648 10.52 -5.69 -15.74
CA ASN A 648 9.45 -4.70 -15.54
C ASN A 648 9.75 -3.66 -14.45
N VAL A 649 10.95 -3.08 -14.44
CA VAL A 649 11.30 -1.92 -13.60
C VAL A 649 12.12 -0.92 -14.40
N VAL A 650 11.85 0.37 -14.19
CA VAL A 650 12.59 1.51 -14.73
C VAL A 650 13.83 1.75 -13.88
N ARG A 651 14.95 2.05 -14.53
CA ARG A 651 16.23 2.27 -13.84
C ARG A 651 16.59 3.74 -13.83
N LYS A 652 17.02 4.21 -12.65
CA LYS A 652 17.62 5.52 -12.45
C LYS A 652 19.00 5.33 -11.81
N TYR A 653 20.03 5.94 -12.41
CA TYR A 653 21.42 5.80 -11.95
C TYR A 653 22.02 7.16 -11.61
N TRP A 654 22.89 7.17 -10.58
CA TRP A 654 23.73 8.32 -10.28
C TRP A 654 25.21 7.90 -10.18
N TYR A 655 26.04 8.54 -11.00
CA TYR A 655 27.47 8.26 -11.15
C TYR A 655 28.36 9.21 -10.33
N LYS A 656 29.57 8.76 -10.00
CA LYS A 656 30.63 9.55 -9.37
C LYS A 656 30.96 10.82 -10.18
N LYS A 657 30.97 11.95 -9.49
CA LYS A 657 31.19 13.29 -10.04
C LYS A 657 32.69 13.63 -10.11
N ASP A 658 33.36 13.24 -11.19
CA ASP A 658 34.71 13.75 -11.48
C ASP A 658 34.79 14.69 -12.71
N ARG A 659 33.69 14.93 -13.45
CA ARG A 659 33.59 16.02 -14.44
C ARG A 659 32.20 16.64 -14.48
N ILE A 660 32.18 17.96 -14.50
CA ILE A 660 31.02 18.84 -14.64
C ILE A 660 30.35 18.56 -15.98
N GLU A 661 29.07 18.15 -15.98
CA GLU A 661 27.96 18.76 -16.73
C GLU A 661 26.65 17.98 -16.49
N LYS A 662 25.55 18.75 -16.38
CA LYS A 662 24.11 18.42 -16.24
C LYS A 662 23.67 16.96 -15.95
N LYS A 663 22.78 16.83 -14.95
CA LYS A 663 21.94 15.67 -14.64
C LYS A 663 21.65 14.81 -15.89
N PRO A 664 22.04 13.54 -15.93
CA PRO A 664 21.33 12.58 -16.74
C PRO A 664 20.12 12.12 -15.93
N ASP A 665 18.99 12.84 -16.05
CA ASP A 665 17.68 12.20 -15.89
C ASP A 665 17.49 11.29 -17.12
N VAL A 666 18.28 10.23 -17.22
CA VAL A 666 18.09 9.20 -18.24
C VAL A 666 17.33 8.08 -17.57
N SER A 667 16.01 8.26 -17.47
CA SER A 667 15.10 7.14 -17.27
C SER A 667 15.13 6.31 -18.55
N VAL A 668 15.80 5.18 -18.52
CA VAL A 668 15.65 4.19 -19.59
C VAL A 668 14.57 3.23 -19.13
N GLU A 669 13.43 3.25 -19.81
CA GLU A 669 12.41 2.22 -19.70
C GLU A 669 12.91 0.97 -20.40
N ILE A 670 12.93 -0.16 -19.69
CA ILE A 670 13.52 -1.39 -20.19
C ILE A 670 12.61 -2.56 -19.86
N GLN A 671 12.05 -3.18 -20.90
CA GLN A 671 11.07 -4.26 -20.76
C GLN A 671 11.71 -5.58 -20.33
N GLU A 672 12.93 -5.91 -20.78
CA GLU A 672 13.73 -7.03 -20.27
C GLU A 672 15.19 -6.74 -20.54
N ASP A 673 16.04 -6.76 -19.50
CA ASP A 673 17.49 -6.63 -19.72
C ASP A 673 18.26 -7.42 -18.68
N LYS A 674 19.19 -8.21 -19.20
CA LYS A 674 20.31 -8.70 -18.42
C LYS A 674 21.47 -7.73 -18.61
N PHE A 675 21.95 -7.13 -17.53
CA PHE A 675 23.18 -6.34 -17.57
C PHE A 675 24.22 -6.93 -16.62
N THR A 676 25.48 -6.86 -17.05
CA THR A 676 26.63 -7.24 -16.22
C THR A 676 27.25 -5.95 -15.70
N LEU A 677 27.55 -5.91 -14.40
CA LEU A 677 28.32 -4.81 -13.85
C LEU A 677 29.80 -5.02 -14.16
N ASP A 678 30.47 -3.97 -14.65
CA ASP A 678 31.92 -3.95 -14.64
C ASP A 678 32.41 -3.77 -13.20
N SER A 679 33.40 -4.58 -12.82
CA SER A 679 34.21 -4.47 -11.60
C SER A 679 34.68 -3.05 -11.24
N ASN A 680 34.73 -2.11 -12.20
CA ASN A 680 35.14 -0.72 -11.99
C ASN A 680 33.97 0.30 -12.05
N SER A 681 32.72 -0.12 -11.89
CA SER A 681 31.59 0.80 -11.99
C SER A 681 31.61 1.85 -10.87
N ASN A 682 31.71 3.12 -11.24
CA ASN A 682 31.68 4.27 -10.33
C ASN A 682 30.23 4.66 -9.91
N ILE A 683 29.33 3.68 -9.86
CA ILE A 683 27.92 3.89 -9.52
C ILE A 683 27.83 4.03 -8.00
N ARG A 684 27.13 5.05 -7.51
CA ARG A 684 26.91 5.28 -6.06
C ARG A 684 25.49 5.07 -5.61
N ARG A 685 24.58 5.34 -6.53
CA ARG A 685 23.16 5.13 -6.30
C ARG A 685 22.54 4.51 -7.53
N MET A 686 21.66 3.55 -7.29
CA MET A 686 20.85 2.89 -8.30
C MET A 686 19.47 2.70 -7.70
N ASP A 687 18.47 3.29 -8.32
CA ASP A 687 17.08 3.09 -7.97
C ASP A 687 16.41 2.34 -9.12
N LEU A 688 15.76 1.23 -8.78
CA LEU A 688 14.92 0.46 -9.67
C LEU A 688 13.49 0.68 -9.19
N GLU A 689 12.68 1.35 -9.99
CA GLU A 689 11.29 1.67 -9.65
C GLU A 689 10.39 0.90 -10.61
N GLN A 690 9.24 0.41 -10.13
CA GLN A 690 8.21 -0.04 -11.06
C GLN A 690 7.88 1.10 -12.05
N PRO A 691 7.80 0.84 -13.37
CA PRO A 691 7.27 1.82 -14.30
C PRO A 691 5.89 2.24 -13.79
N ILE A 692 5.72 3.53 -13.57
CA ILE A 692 4.39 4.11 -13.48
C ILE A 692 3.90 4.14 -14.91
N TYR A 693 3.18 3.10 -15.32
CA TYR A 693 2.44 3.16 -16.55
C TYR A 693 1.30 4.13 -16.33
N GLU A 694 1.29 5.24 -17.03
CA GLU A 694 0.07 6.02 -17.17
C GLU A 694 -0.91 5.12 -17.93
N LEU A 695 -2.05 4.81 -17.33
CA LEU A 695 -3.16 4.25 -18.10
C LEU A 695 -3.55 5.33 -19.09
N GLU A 696 -3.71 4.96 -20.37
CA GLU A 696 -4.34 5.89 -21.29
C GLU A 696 -5.70 6.30 -20.70
N PRO A 697 -6.08 7.59 -20.79
CA PRO A 697 -7.37 8.03 -20.28
C PRO A 697 -8.44 7.15 -20.92
N PHE A 698 -9.22 6.47 -20.09
CA PHE A 698 -10.22 5.54 -20.57
C PHE A 698 -11.51 6.29 -20.86
N GLU A 699 -12.16 5.95 -21.97
CA GLU A 699 -13.32 6.64 -22.50
C GLU A 699 -14.58 6.12 -21.81
N VAL A 700 -15.35 7.02 -21.20
CA VAL A 700 -16.67 6.69 -20.63
C VAL A 700 -17.73 7.24 -21.60
N ASP A 701 -18.66 6.39 -22.01
CA ASP A 701 -19.79 6.84 -22.82
C ASP A 701 -20.64 7.84 -22.02
N ALA A 702 -21.32 8.77 -22.70
CA ALA A 702 -22.19 9.72 -22.03
C ALA A 702 -23.17 9.01 -21.08
N VAL A 703 -23.23 9.43 -19.82
CA VAL A 703 -24.12 8.84 -18.81
C VAL A 703 -25.40 9.64 -18.74
N SER A 704 -26.56 8.98 -18.70
CA SER A 704 -27.86 9.61 -18.49
C SER A 704 -28.63 8.94 -17.35
N ASP A 705 -29.47 9.72 -16.67
CA ASP A 705 -30.47 9.28 -15.69
C ASP A 705 -31.49 8.25 -16.22
N THR A 706 -31.54 8.04 -17.54
CA THR A 706 -32.40 7.04 -18.18
C THR A 706 -31.64 5.79 -18.66
N HIS A 707 -30.31 5.78 -18.58
CA HIS A 707 -29.53 4.64 -19.01
C HIS A 707 -29.75 3.44 -18.08
N ALA A 708 -29.92 2.25 -18.65
CA ALA A 708 -29.97 1.01 -17.87
C ALA A 708 -28.56 0.48 -17.54
N MET A 709 -27.56 0.90 -18.32
CA MET A 709 -26.18 0.46 -18.24
C MET A 709 -25.25 1.65 -18.51
N ILE A 710 -24.12 1.69 -17.81
CA ILE A 710 -23.01 2.59 -18.10
C ILE A 710 -21.93 1.78 -18.82
N THR A 711 -21.38 2.31 -19.90
CA THR A 711 -20.39 1.63 -20.74
C THR A 711 -19.20 2.53 -21.04
N GLY A 712 -18.09 1.92 -21.44
CA GLY A 712 -16.91 2.62 -21.90
C GLY A 712 -15.78 1.67 -22.30
N LYS A 713 -14.61 2.23 -22.57
CA LYS A 713 -13.40 1.50 -22.97
C LYS A 713 -12.18 1.94 -22.18
N THR A 714 -11.44 0.98 -21.65
CA THR A 714 -10.16 1.13 -20.96
C THR A 714 -9.15 0.10 -21.48
N ARG A 715 -7.99 -0.05 -20.84
CA ARG A 715 -7.07 -1.14 -21.17
C ARG A 715 -7.71 -2.50 -20.85
N PRO A 716 -7.56 -3.52 -21.70
CA PRO A 716 -8.06 -4.86 -21.43
C PRO A 716 -7.67 -5.37 -20.04
N ARG A 717 -8.65 -5.96 -19.34
CA ARG A 717 -8.51 -6.51 -17.98
C ARG A 717 -8.24 -5.48 -16.88
N ALA A 718 -8.32 -4.19 -17.17
CA ALA A 718 -8.31 -3.17 -16.13
C ALA A 718 -9.58 -3.28 -15.27
N THR A 719 -9.41 -3.15 -13.96
CA THR A 719 -10.50 -2.95 -13.01
C THR A 719 -11.02 -1.52 -13.15
N VAL A 720 -12.33 -1.34 -13.26
CA VAL A 720 -12.98 -0.02 -13.33
C VAL A 720 -13.87 0.15 -12.11
N ILE A 721 -13.72 1.28 -11.41
CA ILE A 721 -14.42 1.61 -10.18
C ILE A 721 -15.14 2.95 -10.39
N ILE A 722 -16.39 3.07 -9.93
CA ILE A 722 -17.15 4.32 -9.94
C ILE A 722 -17.24 4.84 -8.51
N TYR A 723 -16.90 6.12 -8.33
CA TYR A 723 -17.04 6.86 -7.09
C TYR A 723 -18.04 8.01 -7.26
N ASP A 724 -18.67 8.43 -6.16
CA ASP A 724 -19.34 9.72 -6.09
C ASP A 724 -18.37 10.87 -5.72
N ILE A 725 -18.93 12.07 -5.56
CA ILE A 725 -18.16 13.28 -5.21
C ILE A 725 -17.52 13.22 -3.81
N GLU A 726 -17.97 12.32 -2.95
CA GLU A 726 -17.44 12.09 -1.60
C GLU A 726 -16.38 10.98 -1.60
N ASN A 727 -15.99 10.47 -2.78
CA ASN A 727 -15.11 9.32 -2.99
C ASN A 727 -15.66 8.02 -2.38
N VAL A 728 -16.97 7.87 -2.29
CA VAL A 728 -17.60 6.60 -1.88
C VAL A 728 -17.69 5.67 -3.09
N GLU A 729 -17.16 4.45 -2.97
CA GLU A 729 -17.25 3.43 -4.03
C GLU A 729 -18.71 3.01 -4.26
N LEU A 730 -19.22 3.28 -5.47
CA LEU A 730 -20.58 2.96 -5.90
C LEU A 730 -20.68 1.62 -6.61
N ALA A 731 -19.68 1.30 -7.45
CA ALA A 731 -19.65 0.06 -8.24
C ALA A 731 -18.23 -0.27 -8.71
N LYS A 732 -17.99 -1.55 -8.99
CA LYS A 732 -16.71 -2.09 -9.49
C LYS A 732 -16.95 -3.18 -10.54
N THR A 733 -16.18 -3.17 -11.62
CA THR A 733 -16.21 -4.17 -12.69
C THR A 733 -14.81 -4.38 -13.28
N GLU A 734 -14.62 -5.39 -14.12
CA GLU A 734 -13.41 -5.56 -14.94
C GLU A 734 -13.74 -5.38 -16.42
N SER A 735 -12.82 -4.76 -17.17
CA SER A 735 -12.92 -4.69 -18.61
C SER A 735 -12.56 -6.02 -19.28
N ASP A 736 -13.19 -6.29 -20.42
CA ASP A 736 -12.99 -7.50 -21.20
C ASP A 736 -11.62 -7.52 -21.92
N SER A 737 -11.38 -8.55 -22.73
CA SER A 737 -10.13 -8.70 -23.51
C SER A 737 -9.95 -7.65 -24.60
N GLU A 738 -11.01 -6.91 -24.96
CA GLU A 738 -11.00 -5.82 -25.92
C GLU A 738 -10.97 -4.45 -25.23
N GLY A 739 -11.01 -4.41 -23.90
CA GLY A 739 -11.00 -3.19 -23.09
C GLY A 739 -12.37 -2.61 -22.81
N ASN A 740 -13.46 -3.23 -23.25
CA ASN A 740 -14.81 -2.72 -22.97
C ASN A 740 -15.19 -3.04 -21.52
N PHE A 741 -15.82 -2.10 -20.83
CA PHE A 741 -16.43 -2.34 -19.52
C PHE A 741 -17.91 -1.97 -19.54
N SER A 742 -18.68 -2.57 -18.64
CA SER A 742 -20.08 -2.21 -18.44
C SER A 742 -20.53 -2.40 -17.00
N PHE A 743 -21.36 -1.47 -16.54
CA PHE A 743 -22.06 -1.52 -15.26
C PHE A 743 -23.57 -1.59 -15.51
N THR A 744 -24.23 -2.63 -15.01
CA THR A 744 -25.69 -2.72 -15.05
C THR A 744 -26.27 -2.06 -13.80
N LEU A 745 -27.01 -0.96 -13.94
CA LEU A 745 -27.51 -0.21 -12.78
C LEU A 745 -28.37 -1.05 -11.82
N LYS A 746 -29.10 -2.04 -12.35
CA LYS A 746 -29.92 -2.95 -11.54
C LYS A 746 -29.12 -3.89 -10.64
N GLU A 747 -27.85 -4.11 -10.94
CA GLU A 747 -26.95 -5.00 -10.21
C GLU A 747 -26.15 -4.24 -9.13
N HIS A 748 -26.25 -2.90 -9.11
CA HIS A 748 -25.50 -2.03 -8.21
C HIS A 748 -26.45 -1.04 -7.51
N GLU A 749 -27.00 -1.42 -6.36
CA GLU A 749 -27.98 -0.61 -5.62
C GLU A 749 -27.45 0.79 -5.28
N LYS A 750 -26.22 0.90 -4.77
CA LYS A 750 -25.57 2.19 -4.47
C LYS A 750 -25.43 3.11 -5.69
N LEU A 751 -25.13 2.53 -6.85
CA LEU A 751 -24.99 3.29 -8.08
C LEU A 751 -26.36 3.75 -8.60
N LYS A 752 -27.37 2.88 -8.55
CA LYS A 752 -28.72 3.17 -9.04
C LYS A 752 -29.31 4.44 -8.43
N ASP A 753 -29.12 4.64 -7.13
CA ASP A 753 -29.69 5.79 -6.42
C ASP A 753 -28.87 7.09 -6.59
N LYS A 754 -27.69 7.01 -7.22
CA LYS A 754 -26.79 8.14 -7.46
C LYS A 754 -26.79 8.63 -8.91
N VAL A 755 -27.36 7.87 -9.86
CA VAL A 755 -27.44 8.27 -11.28
C VAL A 755 -28.63 9.21 -11.51
N GLU A 756 -28.61 10.35 -10.83
CA GLU A 756 -29.55 11.46 -11.00
C GLU A 756 -28.97 12.56 -11.89
N ALA A 757 -29.82 13.30 -12.58
CA ALA A 757 -29.42 14.40 -13.45
C ALA A 757 -28.57 15.46 -12.71
N GLY A 758 -27.34 15.66 -13.16
CA GLY A 758 -26.41 16.62 -12.57
C GLY A 758 -25.43 16.03 -11.56
N THR A 759 -25.58 14.75 -11.16
CA THR A 759 -24.56 14.07 -10.34
C THR A 759 -23.25 13.97 -11.10
N VAL A 760 -22.14 14.26 -10.41
CA VAL A 760 -20.78 14.00 -10.92
C VAL A 760 -20.33 12.64 -10.42
N LEU A 761 -19.91 11.79 -11.36
CA LEU A 761 -19.36 10.47 -11.10
C LEU A 761 -17.89 10.46 -11.49
N THR A 762 -17.05 9.91 -10.63
CA THR A 762 -15.62 9.72 -10.91
C THR A 762 -15.39 8.26 -11.26
N PHE A 763 -14.85 8.01 -12.45
CA PHE A 763 -14.46 6.68 -12.89
C PHE A 763 -12.96 6.55 -12.67
N LYS A 764 -12.54 5.46 -12.04
CA LYS A 764 -11.13 5.08 -11.84
C LYS A 764 -10.82 3.75 -12.51
N GLY A 765 -9.82 3.73 -13.37
CA GLY A 765 -9.30 2.52 -14.00
C GLY A 765 -8.00 2.11 -13.32
N GLU A 766 -7.88 0.85 -12.94
CA GLU A 766 -6.70 0.27 -12.30
C GLU A 766 -6.24 -0.98 -13.07
N LEU A 767 -4.98 -0.98 -13.52
CA LEU A 767 -4.35 -2.15 -14.13
C LEU A 767 -2.92 -2.24 -13.64
N ASP A 768 -2.61 -3.29 -12.88
CA ASP A 768 -1.35 -3.42 -12.15
C ASP A 768 -1.11 -2.19 -11.26
N ASN A 769 -0.09 -1.38 -11.56
CA ASN A 769 0.21 -0.12 -10.84
C ASN A 769 -0.21 1.14 -11.63
N ALA A 770 -0.82 0.95 -12.80
CA ALA A 770 -1.33 2.04 -13.61
C ALA A 770 -2.68 2.48 -13.06
N GLN A 771 -2.89 3.80 -12.99
CA GLN A 771 -4.19 4.39 -12.67
C GLN A 771 -4.52 5.48 -13.69
N ALA A 772 -5.78 5.58 -14.04
CA ALA A 772 -6.36 6.70 -14.76
C ALA A 772 -7.69 7.05 -14.10
N GLU A 773 -8.10 8.31 -14.22
CA GLU A 773 -9.37 8.79 -13.70
C GLU A 773 -10.03 9.72 -14.70
N THR A 774 -11.36 9.70 -14.76
CA THR A 774 -12.14 10.67 -15.52
C THR A 774 -13.46 10.94 -14.80
N GLU A 775 -13.92 12.19 -14.86
CA GLU A 775 -15.21 12.59 -14.31
C GLU A 775 -16.27 12.66 -15.41
N MET A 776 -17.50 12.30 -15.05
CA MET A 776 -18.66 12.43 -15.93
C MET A 776 -19.85 12.99 -15.15
N THR A 777 -20.50 14.02 -15.69
CA THR A 777 -21.78 14.50 -15.16
C THR A 777 -22.94 13.73 -15.81
N VAL A 778 -23.80 13.14 -14.98
CA VAL A 778 -25.00 12.43 -15.42
C VAL A 778 -25.95 13.41 -16.11
N GLN A 779 -26.26 13.14 -17.38
CA GLN A 779 -27.18 13.93 -18.18
C GLN A 779 -28.62 13.57 -17.83
N GLY A 780 -29.39 14.55 -17.36
CA GLY A 780 -30.82 14.35 -17.15
C GLY A 780 -31.60 14.22 -18.45
N ASN A 781 -32.75 13.56 -18.46
CA ASN A 781 -33.73 13.61 -19.55
C ASN A 781 -34.74 14.74 -19.30
N ARG A 782 -34.36 15.99 -19.62
CA ARG A 782 -35.08 17.19 -19.19
C ARG A 782 -35.36 18.19 -20.30
N LEU A 783 -36.47 18.89 -20.14
CA LEU A 783 -36.86 20.08 -20.89
C LEU A 783 -37.17 21.18 -19.86
N GLN A 784 -36.29 22.16 -19.74
CA GLN A 784 -36.42 23.23 -18.75
C GLN A 784 -35.75 24.52 -19.21
N PHE A 785 -36.07 25.62 -18.56
CA PHE A 785 -35.26 26.83 -18.64
C PHE A 785 -33.94 26.61 -17.91
N ILE A 786 -32.83 27.15 -18.44
CA ILE A 786 -31.57 27.19 -17.69
C ILE A 786 -31.70 28.19 -16.53
N GLU A 787 -32.27 29.35 -16.81
CA GLU A 787 -32.69 30.36 -15.83
C GLU A 787 -34.10 30.84 -16.17
N PRO A 788 -34.91 31.24 -15.17
CA PRO A 788 -36.22 31.85 -15.44
C PRO A 788 -36.10 33.03 -16.42
N PRO A 789 -37.03 33.19 -17.38
CA PRO A 789 -37.02 34.35 -18.28
C PRO A 789 -37.00 35.67 -17.46
N PRO A 790 -36.11 36.62 -17.80
CA PRO A 790 -35.95 37.85 -17.01
C PRO A 790 -37.18 38.77 -17.09
N ASP A 791 -37.30 39.72 -16.18
CA ASP A 791 -38.40 40.69 -16.23
C ASP A 791 -38.30 41.58 -17.49
N ILE A 792 -39.45 41.87 -18.09
CA ILE A 792 -39.54 42.74 -19.27
C ILE A 792 -39.83 44.17 -18.83
N ILE A 793 -38.83 45.02 -18.91
CA ILE A 793 -38.95 46.45 -18.62
C ILE A 793 -39.22 47.21 -19.92
N PHE A 794 -40.20 48.10 -19.92
CA PHE A 794 -40.59 48.91 -21.07
C PHE A 794 -40.14 50.36 -20.93
N GLU A 795 -39.88 51.02 -22.05
CA GLU A 795 -39.49 52.43 -22.08
C GLU A 795 -40.57 53.34 -21.46
N THR A 796 -40.12 54.44 -20.85
CA THR A 796 -41.04 55.53 -20.49
C THR A 796 -41.59 56.18 -21.76
N ALA A 797 -42.92 56.29 -21.87
CA ALA A 797 -43.59 56.87 -23.04
C ALA A 797 -44.46 58.07 -22.69
N GLU A 798 -44.34 59.15 -23.47
CA GLU A 798 -45.30 60.25 -23.44
C GLU A 798 -46.68 59.79 -23.93
N ILE A 799 -47.72 60.14 -23.18
CA ILE A 799 -49.12 59.90 -23.55
C ILE A 799 -49.55 60.92 -24.60
N LYS A 800 -49.77 60.47 -25.84
CA LYS A 800 -50.27 61.28 -26.98
C LYS A 800 -51.68 60.85 -27.37
N ASN A 801 -52.41 61.62 -28.17
CA ASN A 801 -53.77 61.25 -28.61
C ASN A 801 -53.82 60.17 -29.72
N GLU A 802 -52.75 59.41 -29.92
CA GLU A 802 -52.63 58.36 -30.94
C GLU A 802 -52.10 57.06 -30.31
N GLU A 803 -52.46 55.93 -30.91
CA GLU A 803 -51.93 54.63 -30.49
C GLU A 803 -50.42 54.61 -30.69
N LYS A 804 -49.69 54.11 -29.68
CA LYS A 804 -48.23 54.08 -29.69
C LYS A 804 -47.74 52.70 -29.30
N ILE A 805 -46.75 52.20 -30.04
CA ILE A 805 -45.97 51.04 -29.64
C ILE A 805 -44.89 51.52 -28.68
N ILE A 806 -44.86 50.97 -27.47
CA ILE A 806 -43.81 51.22 -26.48
C ILE A 806 -42.88 50.02 -26.52
N LYS A 807 -41.60 50.29 -26.75
CA LYS A 807 -40.57 49.26 -26.85
C LYS A 807 -40.09 48.82 -25.46
N ARG A 808 -39.39 47.70 -25.43
CA ARG A 808 -38.60 47.30 -24.27
C ARG A 808 -37.47 48.29 -24.04
N GLU A 809 -37.10 48.53 -22.80
CA GLU A 809 -35.93 49.33 -22.45
C GLU A 809 -34.64 48.63 -22.93
N SER A 810 -34.56 47.31 -22.78
CA SER A 810 -33.53 46.52 -23.45
C SER A 810 -33.98 46.12 -24.87
N PRO A 811 -33.28 46.55 -25.92
CA PRO A 811 -33.63 46.21 -27.30
C PRO A 811 -33.44 44.72 -27.61
N HIS A 812 -32.60 44.04 -26.84
CA HIS A 812 -32.36 42.60 -26.93
C HIS A 812 -32.91 41.93 -25.68
N TYR A 813 -33.78 40.95 -25.89
CA TYR A 813 -34.34 40.14 -24.82
C TYR A 813 -34.11 38.68 -25.17
N ASP A 814 -33.35 37.99 -24.34
CA ASP A 814 -32.95 36.62 -24.55
C ASP A 814 -32.94 35.80 -23.26
N PHE A 815 -33.16 34.50 -23.41
CA PHE A 815 -33.08 33.50 -22.34
C PHE A 815 -32.85 32.12 -22.96
N GLU A 816 -32.47 31.13 -22.14
CA GLU A 816 -32.06 29.81 -22.62
C GLU A 816 -32.98 28.68 -22.16
N VAL A 817 -33.22 27.75 -23.07
CA VAL A 817 -33.94 26.50 -22.82
C VAL A 817 -32.98 25.35 -23.10
N VAL A 818 -32.91 24.37 -22.19
CA VAL A 818 -32.17 23.13 -22.41
C VAL A 818 -33.13 21.98 -22.67
N ASN A 819 -32.91 21.26 -23.76
CA ASN A 819 -33.61 20.01 -24.09
C ASN A 819 -32.60 18.89 -24.27
N THR A 820 -32.47 18.01 -23.28
CA THR A 820 -31.57 16.84 -23.36
C THR A 820 -32.28 15.56 -23.81
N ARG A 821 -33.58 15.66 -24.07
CA ARG A 821 -34.42 14.52 -24.45
C ARG A 821 -34.16 14.13 -25.89
N LYS A 822 -34.14 12.83 -26.19
CA LYS A 822 -33.77 12.34 -27.51
C LYS A 822 -34.90 12.57 -28.53
N ASN A 823 -34.69 13.47 -29.49
CA ASN A 823 -35.54 13.68 -30.67
C ASN A 823 -37.01 14.01 -30.35
N SER A 824 -37.25 14.81 -29.32
CA SER A 824 -38.60 15.25 -28.96
C SER A 824 -38.84 16.70 -29.36
N ASP A 825 -39.94 16.94 -30.06
CA ASP A 825 -40.44 18.29 -30.32
C ASP A 825 -40.69 19.00 -28.99
N TRP A 826 -40.48 20.32 -28.94
CA TRP A 826 -40.93 21.14 -27.83
C TRP A 826 -41.46 22.48 -28.32
N LYS A 827 -42.39 23.03 -27.54
CA LYS A 827 -42.99 24.35 -27.77
C LYS A 827 -42.92 25.18 -26.50
N LEU A 828 -42.63 26.47 -26.69
CA LEU A 828 -42.71 27.49 -25.65
C LEU A 828 -43.87 28.43 -25.98
N THR A 829 -44.74 28.63 -25.02
CA THR A 829 -45.83 29.60 -25.10
C THR A 829 -45.73 30.63 -23.99
N ALA A 830 -46.19 31.86 -24.25
CA ALA A 830 -46.29 32.94 -23.29
C ALA A 830 -47.72 33.49 -23.24
N GLN A 831 -48.23 33.80 -22.04
CA GLN A 831 -49.54 34.39 -21.84
C GLN A 831 -49.48 35.48 -20.78
N ALA A 832 -50.09 36.64 -21.04
CA ALA A 832 -50.32 37.62 -19.98
C ALA A 832 -51.47 37.12 -19.09
N VAL A 833 -51.18 36.88 -17.81
CA VAL A 833 -52.16 36.33 -16.84
C VAL A 833 -53.26 37.34 -16.57
N GLU A 834 -52.89 38.62 -16.54
CA GLU A 834 -53.77 39.75 -16.26
C GLU A 834 -53.38 40.96 -17.11
N PRO A 835 -54.30 41.93 -17.29
CA PRO A 835 -53.96 43.22 -17.87
C PRO A 835 -52.91 43.96 -17.02
N LEU A 836 -52.14 44.84 -17.65
CA LEU A 836 -51.30 45.81 -16.95
C LEU A 836 -52.13 46.61 -15.93
N ASN A 837 -51.68 46.66 -14.67
CA ASN A 837 -52.37 47.31 -13.56
C ASN A 837 -51.41 48.23 -12.78
N ASP A 838 -51.91 49.39 -12.33
CA ASP A 838 -51.13 50.37 -11.56
C ASP A 838 -51.17 50.17 -10.02
N GLY A 839 -51.75 49.07 -9.56
CA GLY A 839 -52.02 48.77 -8.15
C GLY A 839 -53.22 49.51 -7.55
N ASN A 840 -53.79 50.51 -8.25
CA ASN A 840 -54.95 51.29 -7.78
C ASN A 840 -56.26 50.85 -8.44
N GLY A 841 -56.22 49.79 -9.25
CA GLY A 841 -57.39 49.27 -9.99
C GLY A 841 -57.57 49.87 -11.38
N ASN A 842 -56.61 50.67 -11.88
CA ASN A 842 -56.60 51.10 -13.27
C ASN A 842 -55.95 50.02 -14.13
N GLU A 843 -56.67 49.53 -15.14
CA GLU A 843 -56.21 48.44 -16.00
C GLU A 843 -56.06 48.87 -17.47
N LEU A 844 -54.95 48.45 -18.09
CA LEU A 844 -54.67 48.67 -19.51
C LEU A 844 -54.87 47.38 -20.30
N ARG A 845 -56.14 47.07 -20.60
CA ARG A 845 -56.53 45.84 -21.31
C ARG A 845 -56.13 45.81 -22.78
N ASN A 846 -55.73 44.64 -23.25
CA ASN A 846 -55.17 44.31 -24.57
C ASN A 846 -53.92 45.12 -24.92
N THR A 847 -53.16 45.57 -23.91
CA THR A 847 -51.98 46.41 -24.13
C THR A 847 -50.73 45.56 -24.36
N ILE A 848 -50.58 44.45 -23.63
CA ILE A 848 -49.47 43.51 -23.83
C ILE A 848 -49.74 42.69 -25.10
N ASN A 849 -48.89 42.85 -26.12
CA ASN A 849 -49.04 42.17 -27.40
C ASN A 849 -47.73 41.45 -27.76
N TYR A 850 -47.86 40.31 -28.43
CA TYR A 850 -46.75 39.64 -29.09
C TYR A 850 -46.68 40.11 -30.54
N PHE A 851 -45.54 40.68 -30.94
CA PHE A 851 -45.24 41.16 -32.28
C PHE A 851 -44.42 40.12 -33.03
N TYR A 852 -44.89 39.76 -34.22
CA TYR A 852 -44.21 38.82 -35.11
C TYR A 852 -43.26 39.59 -36.05
N GLU A 853 -42.32 38.88 -36.68
CA GLU A 853 -41.34 39.46 -37.63
C GLU A 853 -42.02 40.18 -38.82
N ASP A 854 -43.24 39.77 -39.18
CA ASP A 854 -44.03 40.38 -40.26
C ASP A 854 -44.72 41.71 -39.86
N GLY A 855 -44.54 42.15 -38.60
CA GLY A 855 -45.13 43.36 -38.03
C GLY A 855 -46.57 43.19 -37.54
N ASN A 856 -47.17 42.01 -37.65
CA ASN A 856 -48.47 41.73 -37.05
C ASN A 856 -48.34 41.60 -35.52
N SER A 857 -49.44 41.86 -34.80
CA SER A 857 -49.46 41.82 -33.34
C SER A 857 -50.72 41.12 -32.80
N THR A 858 -50.57 40.25 -31.81
CA THR A 858 -51.69 39.59 -31.11
C THR A 858 -51.71 39.94 -29.62
N PRO A 859 -52.87 40.33 -29.04
CA PRO A 859 -52.98 40.57 -27.60
C PRO A 859 -52.77 39.28 -26.80
N MET A 860 -51.93 39.33 -25.76
CA MET A 860 -51.52 38.16 -24.98
C MET A 860 -52.48 37.80 -23.83
N GLU A 861 -53.46 38.65 -23.54
CA GLU A 861 -54.44 38.45 -22.44
C GLU A 861 -55.52 37.41 -22.78
N LYS A 862 -55.65 36.99 -24.04
CA LYS A 862 -56.75 36.12 -24.48
C LYS A 862 -56.42 34.63 -24.42
N GLU A 863 -55.24 34.26 -24.92
CA GLU A 863 -54.80 32.87 -25.04
C GLU A 863 -53.27 32.81 -25.07
N PRO A 864 -52.66 31.68 -24.67
CA PRO A 864 -51.23 31.47 -24.81
C PRO A 864 -50.76 31.63 -26.26
N ILE A 865 -49.75 32.47 -26.45
CA ILE A 865 -49.14 32.70 -27.76
C ILE A 865 -47.90 31.81 -27.90
N LYS A 866 -47.79 31.07 -29.00
CA LYS A 866 -46.59 30.30 -29.35
C LYS A 866 -45.44 31.25 -29.65
N VAL A 867 -44.38 31.17 -28.85
CA VAL A 867 -43.15 31.96 -28.98
C VAL A 867 -42.15 31.22 -29.89
N VAL A 868 -41.87 29.96 -29.57
CA VAL A 868 -40.94 29.13 -30.34
C VAL A 868 -41.40 27.67 -30.35
N SER A 869 -41.04 26.96 -31.42
CA SER A 869 -41.23 25.52 -31.57
C SER A 869 -39.99 24.95 -32.23
N LYS A 870 -39.32 23.98 -31.60
CA LYS A 870 -38.07 23.39 -32.11
C LYS A 870 -38.08 21.88 -31.88
N ASN A 871 -37.35 21.16 -32.74
CA ASN A 871 -36.99 19.76 -32.57
C ASN A 871 -35.47 19.65 -32.51
N THR A 872 -34.91 20.19 -31.43
CA THR A 872 -33.46 20.28 -31.26
C THR A 872 -33.11 19.87 -29.85
N ASN A 873 -32.00 19.13 -29.73
CA ASN A 873 -31.40 18.81 -28.45
C ASN A 873 -30.35 19.88 -28.07
N GLY A 874 -29.93 19.88 -26.82
CA GLY A 874 -28.97 20.83 -26.25
C GLY A 874 -29.59 22.16 -25.81
N THR A 875 -28.72 23.13 -25.57
CA THR A 875 -29.10 24.49 -25.18
C THR A 875 -29.56 25.29 -26.39
N GLN A 876 -30.68 25.99 -26.24
CA GLN A 876 -31.34 26.77 -27.26
C GLN A 876 -31.59 28.17 -26.72
N GLN A 877 -30.96 29.16 -27.33
CA GLN A 877 -31.26 30.57 -27.08
C GLN A 877 -32.60 30.93 -27.75
N VAL A 878 -33.46 31.62 -27.01
CA VAL A 878 -34.65 32.29 -27.51
C VAL A 878 -34.37 33.78 -27.41
N SER A 879 -34.31 34.47 -28.54
CA SER A 879 -34.01 35.90 -28.59
C SER A 879 -34.97 36.62 -29.52
N TRP A 880 -35.22 37.89 -29.23
CA TRP A 880 -36.05 38.77 -30.06
C TRP A 880 -35.29 40.04 -30.45
N GLY A 881 -35.51 40.52 -31.67
CA GLY A 881 -35.07 41.83 -32.11
C GLY A 881 -35.87 42.98 -31.46
N PRO A 882 -35.45 44.24 -31.61
CA PRO A 882 -36.07 45.40 -30.92
C PRO A 882 -37.55 45.63 -31.23
N ASP A 883 -38.02 45.14 -32.37
CA ASP A 883 -39.39 45.33 -32.90
C ASP A 883 -40.22 44.03 -32.90
N GLU A 884 -39.72 42.97 -32.27
CA GLU A 884 -40.32 41.62 -32.23
C GLU A 884 -40.56 41.17 -30.79
N GLY A 885 -41.37 40.12 -30.60
CA GLY A 885 -41.64 39.55 -29.28
C GLY A 885 -42.64 40.37 -28.47
N ILE A 886 -42.47 40.44 -27.15
CA ILE A 886 -43.44 41.10 -26.27
C ILE A 886 -43.17 42.60 -26.22
N LEU A 887 -44.13 43.40 -26.71
CA LEU A 887 -44.12 44.88 -26.69
C LEU A 887 -45.50 45.41 -26.23
N LEU A 888 -45.59 46.71 -25.93
CA LEU A 888 -46.87 47.31 -25.55
C LEU A 888 -47.50 48.07 -26.72
N LYS A 889 -48.77 47.78 -27.00
CA LYS A 889 -49.60 48.54 -27.94
C LYS A 889 -50.58 49.39 -27.15
N MET A 890 -50.17 50.62 -26.84
CA MET A 890 -50.85 51.47 -25.86
C MET A 890 -52.00 52.27 -26.48
N ASN A 891 -53.20 52.15 -25.91
CA ASN A 891 -54.29 53.10 -26.16
C ASN A 891 -54.25 54.24 -25.12
N PRO A 892 -53.94 55.47 -25.54
CA PRO A 892 -53.68 56.57 -24.62
C PRO A 892 -54.89 57.05 -23.82
N ILE A 893 -56.12 56.70 -24.23
CA ILE A 893 -57.35 57.13 -23.54
C ILE A 893 -57.44 56.53 -22.13
N ARG A 894 -56.73 55.42 -21.88
CA ARG A 894 -56.80 54.65 -20.62
C ARG A 894 -55.57 54.77 -19.73
N ALA A 895 -54.46 55.27 -20.26
CA ALA A 895 -53.23 55.43 -19.52
C ALA A 895 -53.28 56.69 -18.64
N GLU A 896 -52.80 56.59 -17.41
CA GLU A 896 -52.58 57.74 -16.53
C GLU A 896 -51.11 58.15 -16.54
N ALA A 897 -50.85 59.45 -16.51
CA ALA A 897 -49.50 59.98 -16.44
C ALA A 897 -48.88 59.69 -15.06
N ASP A 898 -47.56 59.55 -15.03
CA ASP A 898 -46.76 59.34 -13.81
C ASP A 898 -47.20 58.11 -12.99
N LYS A 899 -47.62 57.05 -13.69
CA LYS A 899 -47.99 55.75 -13.11
C LYS A 899 -47.12 54.63 -13.66
N GLU A 900 -46.75 53.71 -12.77
CA GLU A 900 -46.10 52.45 -13.12
C GLU A 900 -47.18 51.38 -13.26
N TYR A 901 -47.08 50.56 -14.31
CA TYR A 901 -48.00 49.47 -14.56
C TYR A 901 -47.22 48.17 -14.65
N SER A 902 -47.71 47.12 -13.99
CA SER A 902 -47.10 45.79 -14.00
C SER A 902 -48.14 44.72 -14.33
N ALA A 903 -47.66 43.57 -14.83
CA ALA A 903 -48.45 42.37 -15.05
C ALA A 903 -47.54 41.13 -15.02
N THR A 904 -48.13 39.96 -14.80
CA THR A 904 -47.41 38.69 -14.83
C THR A 904 -47.56 38.01 -16.18
N ILE A 905 -46.44 37.51 -16.74
CA ILE A 905 -46.42 36.66 -17.93
C ILE A 905 -46.17 35.22 -17.49
N ASN A 906 -47.09 34.33 -17.82
CA ASN A 906 -46.91 32.89 -17.64
C ASN A 906 -46.20 32.29 -18.84
N TRP A 907 -45.09 31.61 -18.59
CA TRP A 907 -44.31 30.90 -19.59
C TRP A 907 -44.55 29.40 -19.44
N THR A 908 -44.86 28.72 -20.54
CA THR A 908 -45.11 27.27 -20.52
C THR A 908 -44.24 26.59 -21.56
N LEU A 909 -43.36 25.74 -21.06
CA LEU A 909 -42.54 24.83 -21.84
C LEU A 909 -43.26 23.49 -21.90
N SER A 910 -43.47 22.94 -23.09
CA SER A 910 -44.20 21.68 -23.26
C SER A 910 -43.54 20.82 -24.32
N ASP A 911 -43.57 19.52 -24.07
CA ASP A 911 -43.27 18.50 -25.07
C ASP A 911 -44.27 18.64 -26.22
N GLY A 912 -43.82 18.60 -27.47
CA GLY A 912 -44.69 18.78 -28.62
C GLY A 912 -45.71 17.63 -28.78
N PRO A 913 -46.67 17.78 -29.70
CA PRO A 913 -48.03 18.29 -29.45
C PRO A 913 -48.64 18.00 -28.07
#